data_AF-A0A1M2W2M3-F1
#
_entry.id   AF-A0A1M2W2M3-F1
#
_cell.length_a   1.000
_cell.length_b   1.000
_cell.length_c   1.000
_cell.angle_alpha   90.00
_cell.angle_beta   90.00
_cell.angle_gamma   90.00
#
_symmetry.space_group_name_H-M   'P 1'
#
loop_
_entity.id
_entity.type
_entity.pdbx_description
1 polymer ?
#
loop_
_entity_poly.entity_id
_entity_poly.type
_entity_poly.pdbx_seq_one_letter_code
_entity_poly.pdbx_strand_id
1 'polypeptide(L)'
;MEEYLREHELLIAEDRSHRVDADAFGVASDTEKQADQILRRIRAEEHETVWSRAAPEIPGAAHVFPGMEFLTARETILKTKLFRAVAKMPKGTLLHSHLDATVNARVLLNIALKHPAIHVRTSTRLTAETIHNVLPEFCPLPQDQWTSLGSLTDSVYEQGSGSAGFNEWAVCALTINPTEAYHTHNTTAKIWEKFLSTFAVARGLVWYMLIFVEYVREFFLSSIEDGILYIETRIPFWYKYMIGADGQENVPHREWLLVYDEVIAGVKRDLAAQGRSDEFVGSKIIYSAVKKDLTCEGLEWFLEDCIALKQEFPHLICGFDLVGPEDPLPPLINFIVPFQRFVTRQKVLDLDIPFILHAGETLGDGTAADMNLYDTILLGTKRIGHSFSLAKHPKLMELCRERNIAVEMCPISNEILRLTGSMPMHPLPILMNQGVPITLNSDDPAVFGNMGLSFDFFQVLIVSEVTGLLTVKALARDSLKHNQYTAHPGDTFIWSTLQKRICSSLACGMPLSRPESPASTHADATSRKTRHRVDYYARTHNAISLWHAHDLALARAECLPKIAVLRASVPPLRTRYFAIRDELRDQYRLELGRAQTKYLGDHYFKVFDALHFMQMRPPPPYQLEVRGRMHELNLWQEGHLKACVMAYHVWKSEARHCRLKIRELRKEIAGRFLWRDFARMRWERVRMKWAAVCAFKQGIRGCDPSRACGGGASGSISVRV
;
A
#
# COMPACT_ATOMS: atom_id res chain seq x y z
N MET A 1 5.27 -9.76 -42.83
CA MET A 1 6.37 -9.33 -41.95
C MET A 1 6.11 -7.96 -41.36
N GLU A 2 5.98 -6.91 -42.16
CA GLU A 2 5.67 -5.55 -41.66
C GLU A 2 4.37 -5.48 -40.84
N GLU A 3 3.30 -6.15 -41.30
CA GLU A 3 2.04 -6.24 -40.55
C GLU A 3 2.22 -6.90 -39.18
N TYR A 4 2.96 -8.01 -39.12
CA TYR A 4 3.27 -8.70 -37.87
C TYR A 4 4.10 -7.82 -36.92
N LEU A 5 5.13 -7.13 -37.43
CA LEU A 5 5.93 -6.21 -36.62
C LEU A 5 5.08 -5.07 -36.05
N ARG A 6 4.15 -4.54 -36.85
CA ARG A 6 3.19 -3.53 -36.39
C ARG A 6 2.25 -4.08 -35.32
N GLU A 7 1.67 -5.27 -35.52
CA GLU A 7 0.81 -5.91 -34.52
C GLU A 7 1.57 -6.22 -33.22
N HIS A 8 2.81 -6.67 -33.33
CA HIS A 8 3.71 -6.90 -32.20
C HIS A 8 4.01 -5.62 -31.41
N GLU A 9 4.34 -4.51 -32.09
CA GLU A 9 4.54 -3.21 -31.45
C GLU A 9 3.27 -2.67 -30.79
N LEU A 10 2.11 -2.83 -31.44
CA LEU A 10 0.82 -2.43 -30.90
C LEU A 10 0.47 -3.20 -29.63
N LEU A 11 0.69 -4.53 -29.62
CA LEU A 11 0.44 -5.35 -28.44
C LEU A 11 1.35 -4.96 -27.27
N ILE A 12 2.64 -4.69 -27.52
CA ILE A 12 3.57 -4.19 -26.51
C ILE A 12 3.12 -2.83 -25.97
N ALA A 13 2.67 -1.93 -26.84
CA ALA A 13 2.19 -0.61 -26.44
C ALA A 13 0.90 -0.70 -25.61
N GLU A 14 -0.02 -1.58 -25.99
CA GLU A 14 -1.27 -1.85 -25.25
C GLU A 14 -0.97 -2.39 -23.85
N ASP A 15 -0.14 -3.42 -23.73
CA ASP A 15 0.29 -3.99 -22.44
C ASP A 15 0.96 -2.92 -21.55
N ARG A 16 1.90 -2.16 -22.11
CA ARG A 16 2.63 -1.12 -21.36
C ARG A 16 1.77 0.09 -21.02
N SER A 17 0.66 0.34 -21.72
CA SER A 17 -0.24 1.46 -21.44
C SER A 17 -0.96 1.33 -20.10
N HIS A 18 -1.04 0.11 -19.56
CA HIS A 18 -1.63 -0.16 -18.25
C HIS A 18 -0.68 0.13 -17.08
N ARG A 19 0.61 0.33 -17.33
CA ARG A 19 1.60 0.49 -16.27
C ARG A 19 1.42 1.80 -15.49
N VAL A 20 1.81 1.78 -14.21
CA VAL A 20 1.82 2.97 -13.34
C VAL A 20 2.65 4.14 -13.87
N ASP A 21 3.66 3.84 -14.68
CA ASP A 21 4.59 4.80 -15.26
C ASP A 21 4.28 5.14 -16.72
N ALA A 22 3.19 4.61 -17.31
CA ALA A 22 2.83 4.81 -18.72
C ALA A 22 2.76 6.30 -19.11
N ASP A 23 2.08 7.10 -18.28
CA ASP A 23 1.94 8.55 -18.50
C ASP A 23 3.29 9.28 -18.45
N ALA A 24 4.24 8.79 -17.62
CA ALA A 24 5.52 9.44 -17.42
C ALA A 24 6.36 9.46 -18.70
N PHE A 25 6.26 8.42 -19.54
CA PHE A 25 6.97 8.35 -20.82
C PHE A 25 6.47 9.36 -21.84
N GLY A 26 5.16 9.61 -21.89
CA GLY A 26 4.54 10.54 -22.84
C GLY A 26 4.87 12.01 -22.58
N VAL A 27 5.11 12.37 -21.31
CA VAL A 27 5.37 13.76 -20.88
C VAL A 27 6.84 14.05 -20.55
N ALA A 28 7.72 13.05 -20.67
CA ALA A 28 9.14 13.20 -20.33
C ALA A 28 9.86 14.19 -21.25
N SER A 29 10.65 15.08 -20.66
CA SER A 29 11.53 15.98 -21.42
C SER A 29 12.69 15.21 -22.07
N ASP A 30 13.37 15.84 -23.04
CA ASP A 30 14.53 15.20 -23.69
C ASP A 30 15.68 14.94 -22.71
N THR A 31 15.87 15.83 -21.73
CA THR A 31 16.83 15.63 -20.62
C THR A 31 16.46 14.42 -19.77
N GLU A 32 15.17 14.23 -19.46
CA GLU A 32 14.71 13.09 -18.66
C GLU A 32 14.87 11.77 -19.43
N LYS A 33 14.57 11.75 -20.72
CA LYS A 33 14.81 10.60 -21.59
C LYS A 33 16.31 10.26 -21.67
N GLN A 34 17.17 11.27 -21.79
CA GLN A 34 18.62 11.06 -21.81
C GLN A 34 19.13 10.50 -20.48
N ALA A 35 18.65 11.03 -19.34
CA ALA A 35 19.01 10.54 -18.02
C ALA A 35 18.53 9.10 -17.79
N ASP A 36 17.32 8.76 -18.22
CA ASP A 36 16.79 7.39 -18.17
C ASP A 36 17.67 6.42 -18.99
N GLN A 37 18.08 6.81 -20.20
CA GLN A 37 18.99 6.01 -21.03
C GLN A 37 20.37 5.80 -20.38
N ILE A 38 20.92 6.82 -19.72
CA ILE A 38 22.18 6.72 -18.99
C ILE A 38 22.04 5.73 -17.84
N LEU A 39 21.00 5.87 -17.03
CA LEU A 39 20.74 4.99 -15.88
C LEU A 39 20.57 3.53 -16.34
N ARG A 40 19.85 3.28 -17.43
CA ARG A 40 19.72 1.95 -18.04
C ARG A 40 21.06 1.38 -18.51
N ARG A 41 21.92 2.22 -19.10
CA ARG A 41 23.27 1.80 -19.52
C ARG A 41 24.14 1.44 -18.32
N ILE A 42 24.08 2.22 -17.24
CA ILE A 42 24.78 1.91 -15.98
C ILE A 42 24.31 0.56 -15.45
N ARG A 43 22.99 0.32 -15.39
CA ARG A 43 22.44 -0.96 -14.95
C ARG A 43 22.93 -2.13 -15.82
N ALA A 44 22.94 -1.97 -17.14
CA ALA A 44 23.44 -2.99 -18.06
C ALA A 44 24.95 -3.26 -17.90
N GLU A 45 25.76 -2.22 -17.69
CA GLU A 45 27.19 -2.36 -17.38
C GLU A 45 27.38 -3.12 -16.06
N GLU A 46 26.66 -2.73 -15.01
CA GLU A 46 26.77 -3.36 -13.69
C GLU A 46 26.24 -4.80 -13.67
N HIS A 47 25.28 -5.14 -14.51
CA HIS A 47 24.84 -6.53 -14.70
C HIS A 47 26.03 -7.43 -15.03
N GLU A 48 26.91 -6.98 -15.92
CA GLU A 48 28.11 -7.73 -16.33
C GLU A 48 29.26 -7.60 -15.32
N THR A 49 29.47 -6.42 -14.73
CA THR A 49 30.67 -6.17 -13.91
C THR A 49 30.49 -6.43 -12.41
N VAL A 50 29.27 -6.38 -11.91
CA VAL A 50 28.93 -6.52 -10.48
C VAL A 50 28.09 -7.76 -10.22
N TRP A 51 27.15 -8.06 -11.11
CA TRP A 51 26.12 -9.08 -10.86
C TRP A 51 26.30 -10.37 -11.68
N SER A 52 27.43 -10.53 -12.37
CA SER A 52 27.73 -11.71 -13.17
C SER A 52 28.62 -12.70 -12.41
N ARG A 53 28.74 -13.93 -12.92
CA ARG A 53 29.69 -14.92 -12.39
C ARG A 53 31.16 -14.50 -12.51
N ALA A 54 31.47 -13.55 -13.38
CA ALA A 54 32.82 -13.01 -13.55
C ALA A 54 33.11 -11.85 -12.57
N ALA A 55 32.11 -11.38 -11.83
CA ALA A 55 32.25 -10.34 -10.84
C ALA A 55 32.94 -10.86 -9.56
N PRO A 56 33.47 -9.97 -8.70
CA PRO A 56 34.03 -10.35 -7.42
C PRO A 56 33.04 -11.15 -6.57
N GLU A 57 33.54 -12.17 -5.87
CA GLU A 57 32.72 -12.97 -4.96
C GLU A 57 32.10 -12.09 -3.86
N ILE A 58 30.81 -12.28 -3.61
CA ILE A 58 30.11 -11.69 -2.47
C ILE A 58 30.14 -12.71 -1.33
N PRO A 59 30.75 -12.41 -0.17
CA PRO A 59 30.78 -13.33 0.95
C PRO A 59 29.38 -13.80 1.36
N GLY A 60 29.18 -15.11 1.49
CA GLY A 60 27.89 -15.71 1.82
C GLY A 60 26.95 -15.94 0.63
N ALA A 61 27.27 -15.45 -0.57
CA ALA A 61 26.47 -15.67 -1.77
C ALA A 61 26.91 -16.93 -2.53
N ALA A 62 25.98 -17.89 -2.69
CA ALA A 62 26.21 -19.02 -3.61
C ALA A 62 26.06 -18.62 -5.09
N HIS A 63 25.15 -17.68 -5.37
CA HIS A 63 24.85 -17.18 -6.70
C HIS A 63 24.66 -15.67 -6.63
N VAL A 64 25.42 -14.93 -7.44
CA VAL A 64 25.31 -13.48 -7.55
C VAL A 64 24.42 -13.13 -8.73
N PHE A 65 23.41 -12.30 -8.49
CA PHE A 65 22.50 -11.76 -9.51
C PHE A 65 21.82 -10.47 -8.99
N PRO A 66 21.32 -9.60 -9.87
CA PRO A 66 20.62 -8.38 -9.44
C PRO A 66 19.32 -8.75 -8.70
N GLY A 67 19.12 -8.19 -7.52
CA GLY A 67 17.91 -8.42 -6.72
C GLY A 67 17.93 -9.73 -5.91
N MET A 68 19.11 -10.31 -5.72
CA MET A 68 19.35 -11.33 -4.70
C MET A 68 19.11 -10.81 -3.27
N GLU A 69 19.22 -11.70 -2.28
CA GLU A 69 19.16 -11.44 -0.83
C GLU A 69 19.80 -10.10 -0.43
N PHE A 70 18.99 -9.19 0.13
CA PHE A 70 19.39 -7.82 0.37
C PHE A 70 20.55 -7.70 1.36
N LEU A 71 20.45 -8.35 2.53
CA LEU A 71 21.47 -8.21 3.57
C LEU A 71 22.82 -8.78 3.11
N THR A 72 22.81 -9.82 2.27
CA THR A 72 24.01 -10.40 1.65
C THR A 72 24.62 -9.44 0.62
N ALA A 73 23.78 -8.78 -0.20
CA ALA A 73 24.24 -7.89 -1.27
C ALA A 73 24.49 -6.44 -0.83
N ARG A 74 24.06 -6.02 0.36
CA ARG A 74 24.03 -4.62 0.81
C ARG A 74 25.35 -3.87 0.61
N GLU A 75 26.47 -4.44 1.04
CA GLU A 75 27.80 -3.82 0.91
C GLU A 75 28.24 -3.69 -0.55
N THR A 76 27.77 -4.58 -1.42
CA THR A 76 27.99 -4.49 -2.86
C THR A 76 27.10 -3.41 -3.48
N ILE A 77 25.82 -3.33 -3.08
CA ILE A 77 24.87 -2.30 -3.54
C ILE A 77 25.43 -0.89 -3.29
N LEU A 78 25.94 -0.63 -2.09
CA LEU A 78 26.56 0.65 -1.71
C LEU A 78 27.69 1.11 -2.66
N LYS A 79 28.38 0.17 -3.30
CA LYS A 79 29.50 0.44 -4.20
C LYS A 79 29.06 0.72 -5.65
N THR A 80 27.82 0.41 -6.00
CA THR A 80 27.31 0.59 -7.38
C THR A 80 27.14 2.06 -7.75
N LYS A 81 27.42 2.38 -9.01
CA LYS A 81 27.08 3.64 -9.67
C LYS A 81 25.56 3.84 -9.67
N LEU A 82 24.78 2.77 -9.86
CA LEU A 82 23.31 2.85 -9.86
C LEU A 82 22.77 3.29 -8.50
N PHE A 83 23.24 2.71 -7.38
CA PHE A 83 22.84 3.16 -6.04
C PHE A 83 23.24 4.61 -5.78
N ARG A 84 24.47 5.01 -6.12
CA ARG A 84 24.93 6.42 -5.96
C ARG A 84 24.07 7.41 -6.75
N ALA A 85 23.53 7.01 -7.89
CA ALA A 85 22.62 7.81 -8.68
C ALA A 85 21.26 7.98 -7.98
N VAL A 86 20.68 6.89 -7.49
CA VAL A 86 19.40 6.88 -6.76
C VAL A 86 19.50 7.59 -5.41
N ALA A 87 20.64 7.48 -4.72
CA ALA A 87 20.88 8.11 -3.44
C ALA A 87 20.71 9.64 -3.50
N LYS A 88 21.06 10.25 -4.63
CA LYS A 88 20.93 11.71 -4.85
C LYS A 88 19.54 12.14 -5.32
N MET A 89 18.67 11.19 -5.64
CA MET A 89 17.34 11.50 -6.17
C MET A 89 16.41 11.92 -5.02
N PRO A 90 15.60 12.98 -5.20
CA PRO A 90 14.53 13.27 -4.27
C PRO A 90 13.46 12.16 -4.35
N LYS A 91 13.11 11.54 -3.22
CA LYS A 91 12.23 10.36 -3.17
C LYS A 91 10.75 10.69 -2.98
N GLY A 92 10.42 11.97 -2.81
CA GLY A 92 9.05 12.39 -2.49
C GLY A 92 8.79 12.19 -1.00
N THR A 93 7.81 11.35 -0.65
CA THR A 93 7.40 11.11 0.74
C THR A 93 7.66 9.68 1.21
N LEU A 94 7.98 9.52 2.50
CA LEU A 94 7.95 8.25 3.21
C LEU A 94 6.59 8.10 3.88
N LEU A 95 5.75 7.17 3.42
CA LEU A 95 4.38 7.00 3.93
C LEU A 95 4.19 5.77 4.79
N HIS A 96 5.16 4.87 4.82
CA HIS A 96 5.13 3.63 5.60
C HIS A 96 6.48 3.39 6.27
N SER A 97 6.50 3.70 7.55
CA SER A 97 7.61 3.42 8.47
C SER A 97 7.04 3.29 9.87
N HIS A 98 7.70 2.51 10.72
CA HIS A 98 7.37 2.42 12.14
C HIS A 98 8.41 3.19 12.95
N LEU A 99 7.95 4.21 13.69
CA LEU A 99 8.83 5.18 14.33
C LEU A 99 9.91 4.49 15.16
N ASP A 100 9.59 3.44 15.92
CA ASP A 100 10.50 2.72 16.80
C ASP A 100 11.58 1.88 16.10
N ALA A 101 11.60 1.86 14.76
CA ALA A 101 12.63 1.21 13.96
C ALA A 101 13.20 2.11 12.84
N THR A 102 13.23 3.43 13.06
CA THR A 102 13.65 4.42 12.03
C THR A 102 15.06 5.00 12.22
N VAL A 103 15.69 4.82 13.37
CA VAL A 103 17.06 5.31 13.64
C VAL A 103 18.05 4.16 13.70
N ASN A 104 19.19 4.32 13.01
CA ASN A 104 20.25 3.32 12.98
C ASN A 104 20.62 2.83 14.39
N ALA A 105 20.65 1.51 14.60
CA ALA A 105 20.84 0.89 15.91
C ALA A 105 22.11 1.39 16.65
N ARG A 106 23.19 1.67 15.93
CA ARG A 106 24.44 2.20 16.51
C ARG A 106 24.28 3.65 16.96
N VAL A 107 23.53 4.46 16.20
CA VAL A 107 23.20 5.83 16.59
C VAL A 107 22.28 5.84 17.80
N LEU A 108 21.24 4.99 17.82
CA LEU A 108 20.36 4.82 18.98
C LEU A 108 21.16 4.44 20.24
N LEU A 109 22.06 3.46 20.14
CA LEU A 109 22.93 3.08 21.26
C LEU A 109 23.82 4.25 21.72
N ASN A 110 24.42 4.98 20.79
CA ASN A 110 25.25 6.14 21.12
C ASN A 110 24.47 7.26 21.81
N ILE A 111 23.20 7.48 21.42
CA ILE A 111 22.30 8.42 22.12
C ILE A 111 22.07 7.91 23.55
N ALA A 112 21.69 6.64 23.70
CA ALA A 112 21.40 6.04 24.99
C ALA A 112 22.56 6.09 25.97
N LEU A 113 23.80 5.87 25.51
CA LEU A 113 25.01 5.90 26.32
C LEU A 113 25.33 7.28 26.92
N LYS A 114 24.68 8.37 26.45
CA LYS A 114 24.78 9.70 27.07
C LYS A 114 23.96 9.84 28.34
N HIS A 115 23.03 8.92 28.60
CA HIS A 115 22.07 9.01 29.70
C HIS A 115 22.44 8.05 30.84
N PRO A 116 22.81 8.55 32.03
CA PRO A 116 23.22 7.69 33.15
C PRO A 116 22.06 6.84 33.72
N ALA A 117 20.81 7.17 33.38
CA ALA A 117 19.65 6.39 33.78
C ALA A 117 19.55 5.04 33.05
N ILE A 118 20.19 4.88 31.89
CA ILE A 118 20.10 3.65 31.09
C ILE A 118 20.97 2.56 31.69
N HIS A 119 20.31 1.54 32.23
CA HIS A 119 20.94 0.33 32.72
C HIS A 119 20.68 -0.81 31.75
N VAL A 120 21.57 -1.80 31.74
CA VAL A 120 21.38 -3.04 30.98
C VAL A 120 21.37 -4.21 31.94
N ARG A 121 20.45 -5.14 31.74
CA ARG A 121 20.41 -6.42 32.44
C ARG A 121 20.22 -7.56 31.46
N THR A 122 20.44 -8.77 31.96
CA THR A 122 20.17 -10.00 31.24
C THR A 122 19.39 -10.94 32.13
N SER A 123 18.49 -11.73 31.53
CA SER A 123 17.68 -12.73 32.24
C SER A 123 18.51 -13.88 32.82
N THR A 124 19.71 -14.09 32.28
CA THR A 124 20.67 -15.12 32.70
C THR A 124 22.09 -14.57 32.70
N ARG A 125 23.01 -15.28 33.36
CA ARG A 125 24.43 -14.92 33.37
C ARG A 125 25.04 -15.05 31.97
N LEU A 126 25.76 -14.02 31.53
CA LEU A 126 26.53 -14.06 30.29
C LEU A 126 27.80 -14.90 30.45
N THR A 127 27.98 -15.87 29.57
CA THR A 127 29.17 -16.69 29.37
C THR A 127 29.47 -16.79 27.88
N ALA A 128 30.61 -17.37 27.50
CA ALA A 128 30.95 -17.60 26.09
C ALA A 128 29.89 -18.45 25.36
N GLU A 129 29.21 -19.35 26.09
CA GLU A 129 28.17 -20.23 25.56
C GLU A 129 26.80 -19.56 25.47
N THR A 130 26.49 -18.61 26.37
CA THR A 130 25.15 -18.01 26.45
C THR A 130 25.02 -16.69 25.69
N ILE A 131 26.12 -15.97 25.44
CA ILE A 131 26.10 -14.61 24.86
C ILE A 131 25.40 -14.52 23.50
N HIS A 132 25.41 -15.61 22.71
CA HIS A 132 24.80 -15.65 21.38
C HIS A 132 23.28 -15.76 21.39
N ASN A 133 22.69 -16.21 22.50
CA ASN A 133 21.24 -16.45 22.61
C ASN A 133 20.56 -15.58 23.69
N VAL A 134 21.32 -14.85 24.50
CA VAL A 134 20.80 -13.96 25.53
C VAL A 134 20.75 -12.54 24.98
N LEU A 135 19.55 -11.95 25.01
CA LEU A 135 19.32 -10.58 24.58
C LEU A 135 19.50 -9.58 25.74
N PRO A 136 20.02 -8.37 25.48
CA PRO A 136 20.04 -7.30 26.46
C PRO A 136 18.63 -6.77 26.73
N GLU A 137 18.35 -6.47 28.00
CA GLU A 137 17.21 -5.66 28.41
C GLU A 137 17.73 -4.28 28.84
N PHE A 138 17.47 -3.26 28.04
CA PHE A 138 17.73 -1.88 28.40
C PHE A 138 16.61 -1.36 29.30
N CYS A 139 16.97 -0.73 30.41
CA CYS A 139 16.06 -0.29 31.46
C CYS A 139 16.48 1.11 31.94
N PRO A 140 15.74 2.16 31.58
CA PRO A 140 15.84 3.44 32.28
C PRO A 140 15.37 3.24 33.72
N LEU A 141 16.24 3.52 34.70
CA LEU A 141 15.93 3.32 36.13
C LEU A 141 15.82 4.66 36.88
N PRO A 142 14.96 4.73 37.91
CA PRO A 142 14.99 5.79 38.91
C PRO A 142 16.37 5.92 39.57
N GLN A 143 16.76 7.14 39.94
CA GLN A 143 18.10 7.43 40.45
C GLN A 143 18.47 6.66 41.73
N ASP A 144 17.49 6.38 42.59
CA ASP A 144 17.66 5.59 43.81
C ASP A 144 17.91 4.09 43.54
N GLN A 145 17.73 3.62 42.31
CA GLN A 145 17.97 2.25 41.88
C GLN A 145 19.24 2.08 41.04
N TRP A 146 20.00 3.15 40.85
CA TRP A 146 21.23 3.09 40.05
C TRP A 146 22.27 2.22 40.73
N THR A 147 22.97 1.43 39.91
CA THR A 147 24.06 0.59 40.40
C THR A 147 25.29 1.44 40.69
N SER A 148 26.04 1.08 41.74
CA SER A 148 27.37 1.65 42.01
C SER A 148 28.50 0.90 41.30
N LEU A 149 28.18 -0.13 40.51
CA LEU A 149 29.14 -0.87 39.70
C LEU A 149 29.63 -0.01 38.53
N GLY A 150 30.89 -0.20 38.11
CA GLY A 150 31.43 0.47 36.93
C GLY A 150 30.69 0.08 35.65
N SER A 151 30.62 1.00 34.68
CA SER A 151 29.92 0.77 33.42
C SER A 151 30.70 -0.20 32.52
N LEU A 152 29.98 -1.04 31.77
CA LEU A 152 30.55 -1.89 30.72
C LEU A 152 31.18 -1.09 29.57
N THR A 153 30.85 0.21 29.49
CA THR A 153 31.41 1.14 28.51
C THR A 153 32.53 2.03 29.07
N ASP A 154 32.85 1.91 30.37
CA ASP A 154 33.94 2.67 30.96
C ASP A 154 35.29 2.22 30.37
N SER A 155 36.20 3.17 30.18
CA SER A 155 37.56 2.87 29.67
C SER A 155 38.37 1.96 30.59
N VAL A 156 37.97 1.83 31.85
CA VAL A 156 38.60 0.96 32.85
C VAL A 156 38.03 -0.47 32.85
N TYR A 157 36.96 -0.73 32.09
CA TYR A 157 36.39 -2.07 31.94
C TYR A 157 37.18 -2.86 30.87
N GLU A 158 38.15 -3.66 31.33
CA GLU A 158 39.05 -4.44 30.46
C GLU A 158 38.67 -5.92 30.32
N GLN A 159 37.55 -6.37 30.91
CA GLN A 159 37.15 -7.77 30.81
C GLN A 159 36.47 -8.10 29.47
N GLY A 160 36.79 -9.27 28.91
CA GLY A 160 36.24 -9.72 27.63
C GLY A 160 36.74 -8.87 26.45
N SER A 161 35.83 -8.48 25.56
CA SER A 161 36.11 -7.57 24.43
C SER A 161 35.82 -6.09 24.75
N GLY A 162 35.64 -5.76 26.03
CA GLY A 162 35.42 -4.39 26.51
C GLY A 162 34.17 -3.71 25.91
N SER A 163 34.22 -2.38 25.83
CA SER A 163 33.12 -1.56 25.30
C SER A 163 32.79 -1.85 23.84
N ALA A 164 33.79 -2.19 23.02
CA ALA A 164 33.58 -2.56 21.62
C ALA A 164 32.74 -3.84 21.50
N GLY A 165 33.02 -4.84 22.33
CA GLY A 165 32.25 -6.08 22.40
C GLY A 165 30.81 -5.87 22.81
N PHE A 166 30.59 -5.06 23.85
CA PHE A 166 29.26 -4.69 24.29
C PHE A 166 28.46 -3.98 23.18
N ASN A 167 29.09 -3.02 22.49
CA ASN A 167 28.44 -2.28 21.42
C ASN A 167 28.00 -3.19 20.27
N GLU A 168 28.86 -4.11 19.83
CA GLU A 168 28.49 -5.08 18.78
C GLU A 168 27.39 -6.03 19.23
N TRP A 169 27.43 -6.53 20.47
CA TRP A 169 26.37 -7.39 20.99
C TRP A 169 25.01 -6.67 21.05
N ALA A 170 24.99 -5.42 21.53
CA ALA A 170 23.79 -4.60 21.56
C ALA A 170 23.25 -4.29 20.16
N VAL A 171 24.11 -3.91 19.21
CA VAL A 171 23.70 -3.62 17.82
C VAL A 171 23.17 -4.88 17.12
N CYS A 172 23.80 -6.04 17.31
CA CYS A 172 23.32 -7.32 16.79
C CYS A 172 21.94 -7.72 17.36
N ALA A 173 21.67 -7.39 18.63
CA ALA A 173 20.37 -7.63 19.25
C ALA A 173 19.25 -6.72 18.70
N LEU A 174 19.61 -5.53 18.21
CA LEU A 174 18.70 -4.53 17.63
C LEU A 174 18.47 -4.70 16.12
N THR A 175 19.15 -5.64 15.47
CA THR A 175 19.14 -5.79 14.00
C THR A 175 18.95 -7.24 13.58
N ILE A 176 18.65 -7.46 12.29
CA ILE A 176 18.66 -8.78 11.64
C ILE A 176 19.90 -8.87 10.75
N ASN A 177 20.71 -9.90 10.94
CA ASN A 177 21.88 -10.15 10.10
C ASN A 177 21.62 -11.19 8.99
N PRO A 178 22.48 -11.31 7.95
CA PRO A 178 22.27 -12.24 6.85
C PRO A 178 22.12 -13.70 7.29
N THR A 179 22.90 -14.16 8.28
CA THR A 179 22.80 -15.53 8.79
C THR A 179 21.45 -15.78 9.46
N GLU A 180 20.95 -14.81 10.20
CA GLU A 180 19.64 -14.87 10.82
C GLU A 180 18.51 -14.92 9.79
N ALA A 181 18.53 -14.01 8.80
CA ALA A 181 17.49 -13.92 7.77
C ALA A 181 17.46 -15.16 6.85
N TYR A 182 18.63 -15.61 6.39
CA TYR A 182 18.71 -16.55 5.27
C TYR A 182 19.01 -17.99 5.68
N HIS A 183 19.54 -18.22 6.89
CA HIS A 183 19.93 -19.57 7.34
C HIS A 183 19.17 -20.04 8.59
N THR A 184 19.19 -19.29 9.69
CA THR A 184 18.65 -19.80 10.97
C THR A 184 17.14 -19.60 11.12
N HIS A 185 16.63 -18.40 10.81
CA HIS A 185 15.20 -18.06 10.89
C HIS A 185 14.52 -18.30 9.54
N ASN A 186 14.58 -19.55 9.08
CA ASN A 186 14.29 -19.90 7.70
C ASN A 186 12.79 -20.05 7.33
N THR A 187 11.88 -19.57 8.16
CA THR A 187 10.43 -19.56 7.92
C THR A 187 9.86 -18.21 8.31
N THR A 188 8.69 -17.83 7.77
CA THR A 188 8.00 -16.58 8.14
C THR A 188 7.80 -16.47 9.65
N ALA A 189 7.34 -17.54 10.30
CA ALA A 189 7.16 -17.55 11.76
C ALA A 189 8.46 -17.29 12.55
N LYS A 190 9.57 -17.94 12.18
CA LYS A 190 10.85 -17.78 12.88
C LYS A 190 11.44 -16.38 12.67
N ILE A 191 11.36 -15.84 11.45
CA ILE A 191 11.93 -14.51 11.19
C ILE A 191 11.10 -13.43 11.87
N TRP A 192 9.78 -13.58 11.96
CA TRP A 192 8.92 -12.71 12.77
C TRP A 192 9.26 -12.76 14.26
N GLU A 193 9.61 -13.93 14.82
CA GLU A 193 10.07 -14.03 16.20
C GLU A 193 11.35 -13.22 16.43
N LYS A 194 12.36 -13.39 15.56
CA LYS A 194 13.59 -12.59 15.60
C LYS A 194 13.29 -11.10 15.41
N PHE A 195 12.45 -10.75 14.45
CA PHE A 195 12.07 -9.37 14.17
C PHE A 195 11.43 -8.71 15.40
N LEU A 196 10.43 -9.33 16.01
CA LEU A 196 9.79 -8.84 17.25
C LEU A 196 10.77 -8.75 18.43
N SER A 197 11.78 -9.62 18.49
CA SER A 197 12.81 -9.55 19.52
C SER A 197 13.61 -8.23 19.47
N THR A 198 13.80 -7.65 18.27
CA THR A 198 14.52 -6.38 18.12
C THR A 198 13.76 -5.21 18.76
N PHE A 199 12.43 -5.17 18.62
CA PHE A 199 11.58 -4.16 19.29
C PHE A 199 11.54 -4.36 20.80
N ALA A 200 11.56 -5.61 21.27
CA ALA A 200 11.63 -5.90 22.70
C ALA A 200 12.92 -5.34 23.32
N VAL A 201 14.05 -5.49 22.62
CA VAL A 201 15.35 -4.90 23.03
C VAL A 201 15.32 -3.38 22.93
N ALA A 202 14.77 -2.83 21.85
CA ALA A 202 14.72 -1.39 21.60
C ALA A 202 13.81 -0.63 22.59
N ARG A 203 12.83 -1.30 23.22
CA ARG A 203 11.81 -0.68 24.07
C ARG A 203 12.38 0.31 25.08
N GLY A 204 13.32 -0.13 25.91
CA GLY A 204 13.89 0.70 26.97
C GLY A 204 14.80 1.82 26.48
N LEU A 205 15.09 1.86 25.19
CA LEU A 205 15.87 2.91 24.54
C LEU A 205 14.95 3.93 23.88
N VAL A 206 14.12 3.48 22.93
CA VAL A 206 13.26 4.35 22.12
C VAL A 206 12.16 4.99 22.96
N TRP A 207 11.50 4.21 23.82
CA TRP A 207 10.36 4.65 24.63
C TRP A 207 10.78 5.21 26.00
N TYR A 208 11.84 6.03 25.99
CA TYR A 208 12.31 6.81 27.14
C TYR A 208 12.38 8.28 26.78
N MET A 209 11.65 9.13 27.51
CA MET A 209 11.41 10.52 27.14
C MET A 209 12.70 11.34 26.90
N LEU A 210 13.78 11.07 27.64
CA LEU A 210 15.05 11.80 27.44
C LEU A 210 15.79 11.40 26.15
N ILE A 211 15.60 10.17 25.66
CA ILE A 211 16.16 9.71 24.38
C ILE A 211 15.24 10.09 23.22
N PHE A 212 13.92 10.06 23.44
CA PHE A 212 12.91 10.23 22.40
C PHE A 212 13.08 11.52 21.57
N VAL A 213 13.46 12.64 22.21
CA VAL A 213 13.71 13.91 21.51
C VAL A 213 14.84 13.80 20.48
N GLU A 214 15.99 13.26 20.89
CA GLU A 214 17.15 13.11 20.00
C GLU A 214 16.90 12.04 18.94
N TYR A 215 16.18 10.97 19.30
CA TYR A 215 15.76 9.91 18.39
C TYR A 215 14.88 10.44 17.23
N VAL A 216 13.78 11.14 17.55
CA VAL A 216 12.86 11.67 16.53
C VAL A 216 13.57 12.70 15.65
N ARG A 217 14.48 13.49 16.24
CA ARG A 217 15.28 14.45 15.48
C ARG A 217 16.20 13.75 14.48
N GLU A 218 16.90 12.70 14.91
CA GLU A 218 17.78 11.91 14.05
C GLU A 218 17.01 11.21 12.92
N PHE A 219 15.81 10.69 13.21
CA PHE A 219 14.93 10.13 12.19
C PHE A 219 14.64 11.14 11.07
N PHE A 220 14.28 12.37 11.41
CA PHE A 220 14.03 13.39 10.40
C PHE A 220 15.30 13.77 9.65
N LEU A 221 16.40 14.04 10.35
CA LEU A 221 17.66 14.48 9.72
C LEU A 221 18.20 13.43 8.74
N SER A 222 18.21 12.16 9.13
CA SER A 222 18.66 11.07 8.26
C SER A 222 17.72 10.86 7.06
N SER A 223 16.41 11.02 7.24
CA SER A 223 15.43 10.96 6.15
C SER A 223 15.60 12.10 5.14
N ILE A 224 15.84 13.32 5.63
CA ILE A 224 16.07 14.51 4.81
C ILE A 224 17.36 14.34 4.00
N GLU A 225 18.43 13.84 4.61
CA GLU A 225 19.69 13.57 3.93
C GLU A 225 19.53 12.53 2.82
N ASP A 226 18.65 11.54 3.02
CA ASP A 226 18.29 10.60 1.96
C ASP A 226 17.39 11.22 0.88
N GLY A 227 16.92 12.46 1.01
CA GLY A 227 16.11 13.15 0.01
C GLY A 227 14.60 12.94 0.16
N ILE A 228 14.13 12.60 1.36
CA ILE A 228 12.72 12.48 1.72
C ILE A 228 12.21 13.85 2.19
N LEU A 229 11.15 14.36 1.54
CA LEU A 229 10.63 15.70 1.81
C LEU A 229 9.53 15.75 2.86
N TYR A 230 8.79 14.66 3.03
CA TYR A 230 7.64 14.59 3.94
C TYR A 230 7.43 13.16 4.41
N ILE A 231 6.97 13.01 5.65
CA ILE A 231 6.92 11.72 6.34
C ILE A 231 5.54 11.52 6.98
N GLU A 232 4.91 10.36 6.74
CA GLU A 232 3.82 9.83 7.55
C GLU A 232 4.31 8.54 8.20
N THR A 233 4.58 8.60 9.51
CA THR A 233 5.12 7.45 10.25
C THR A 233 4.05 6.86 11.14
N ARG A 234 4.08 5.54 11.32
CA ARG A 234 3.31 4.84 12.33
C ARG A 234 3.99 5.04 13.67
N ILE A 235 3.22 5.52 14.64
CA ILE A 235 3.63 5.44 16.04
C ILE A 235 2.88 4.26 16.65
N PRO A 236 3.53 3.11 16.91
CA PRO A 236 2.89 1.99 17.57
C PRO A 236 2.77 2.28 19.06
N PHE A 237 1.56 2.59 19.48
CA PHE A 237 1.21 2.79 20.89
C PHE A 237 1.07 1.44 21.59
N TRP A 238 2.19 0.74 21.78
CA TRP A 238 2.29 -0.52 22.53
C TRP A 238 1.77 -0.40 23.96
N TYR A 239 1.96 0.78 24.55
CA TYR A 239 1.73 1.07 25.96
C TYR A 239 0.97 2.38 26.07
N LYS A 240 0.17 2.53 27.12
CA LYS A 240 -0.58 3.77 27.40
C LYS A 240 0.30 4.93 27.88
N TYR A 241 1.52 4.60 28.31
CA TYR A 241 2.49 5.54 28.86
C TYR A 241 3.91 5.17 28.40
N MET A 242 4.74 6.18 28.17
CA MET A 242 6.19 6.07 27.93
C MET A 242 6.92 6.22 29.26
N ILE A 243 8.16 5.72 29.31
CA ILE A 243 9.04 5.90 30.47
C ILE A 243 9.47 7.37 30.56
N GLY A 244 9.12 8.03 31.66
CA GLY A 244 9.48 9.41 31.97
C GLY A 244 10.92 9.54 32.45
N ALA A 245 11.38 10.79 32.59
CA ALA A 245 12.75 11.09 33.03
C ALA A 245 13.10 10.51 34.42
N ASP A 246 12.08 10.25 35.24
CA ASP A 246 12.14 9.62 36.55
C ASP A 246 12.26 8.08 36.50
N GLY A 247 12.26 7.47 35.31
CA GLY A 247 12.32 6.02 35.12
C GLY A 247 10.98 5.31 35.33
N GLN A 248 9.86 6.04 35.42
CA GLN A 248 8.52 5.47 35.61
C GLN A 248 7.69 5.52 34.32
N GLU A 249 6.80 4.56 34.10
CA GLU A 249 5.86 4.54 32.96
C GLU A 249 4.67 5.47 33.21
N ASN A 250 4.88 6.79 33.09
CA ASN A 250 3.90 7.81 33.48
C ASN A 250 3.68 8.91 32.44
N VAL A 251 4.33 8.84 31.28
CA VAL A 251 4.22 9.90 30.26
C VAL A 251 3.13 9.58 29.25
N PRO A 252 1.99 10.29 29.23
CA PRO A 252 0.86 9.96 28.36
C PRO A 252 1.14 10.31 26.90
N HIS A 253 0.39 9.71 25.97
CA HIS A 253 0.57 9.89 24.51
C HIS A 253 0.56 11.36 24.06
N ARG A 254 -0.23 12.22 24.73
CA ARG A 254 -0.26 13.66 24.48
C ARG A 254 1.13 14.30 24.51
N GLU A 255 1.95 13.95 25.50
CA GLU A 255 3.30 14.50 25.64
C GLU A 255 4.23 14.01 24.52
N TRP A 256 3.98 12.81 23.98
CA TRP A 256 4.76 12.28 22.86
C TRP A 256 4.52 13.13 21.62
N LEU A 257 3.26 13.51 21.37
CA LEU A 257 2.88 14.37 20.24
C LEU A 257 3.42 15.79 20.39
N LEU A 258 3.40 16.35 21.61
CA LEU A 258 4.00 17.67 21.86
C LEU A 258 5.49 17.68 21.54
N VAL A 259 6.22 16.66 21.98
CA VAL A 259 7.65 16.50 21.65
C VAL A 259 7.84 16.32 20.15
N TYR A 260 7.05 15.46 19.51
CA TYR A 260 7.14 15.23 18.07
C TYR A 260 6.93 16.52 17.27
N ASP A 261 5.93 17.33 17.62
CA ASP A 261 5.62 18.60 16.97
C ASP A 261 6.76 19.63 17.16
N GLU A 262 7.29 19.74 18.38
CA GLU A 262 8.39 20.65 18.66
C GLU A 262 9.66 20.24 17.93
N VAL A 263 9.94 18.94 17.79
CA VAL A 263 11.07 18.45 17.00
C VAL A 263 10.89 18.76 15.51
N ILE A 264 9.68 18.60 14.93
CA ILE A 264 9.39 19.04 13.55
C ILE A 264 9.69 20.53 13.41
N ALA A 265 9.15 21.36 14.32
CA ALA A 265 9.32 22.80 14.28
C ALA A 265 10.80 23.19 14.40
N GLY A 266 11.54 22.54 15.30
CA GLY A 266 12.98 22.72 15.48
C GLY A 266 13.78 22.39 14.22
N VAL A 267 13.58 21.22 13.63
CA VAL A 267 14.25 20.82 12.38
C VAL A 267 13.95 21.82 11.25
N LYS A 268 12.70 22.25 11.09
CA LYS A 268 12.33 23.25 10.07
C LYS A 268 13.01 24.61 10.31
N ARG A 269 13.11 25.07 11.56
CA ARG A 269 13.83 26.31 11.92
C ARG A 269 15.31 26.19 11.58
N ASP A 270 15.93 25.07 11.92
CA ASP A 270 17.36 24.83 11.66
C ASP A 270 17.68 24.79 10.16
N LEU A 271 16.85 24.10 9.38
CA LEU A 271 16.97 24.08 7.91
C LEU A 271 16.77 25.48 7.31
N ALA A 272 15.77 26.24 7.79
CA ALA A 272 15.55 27.61 7.32
C ALA A 272 16.75 28.53 7.61
N ALA A 273 17.37 28.42 8.79
CA ALA A 273 18.57 29.16 9.14
C ALA A 273 19.78 28.81 8.24
N GLN A 274 19.80 27.60 7.68
CA GLN A 274 20.81 27.13 6.72
C GLN A 274 20.45 27.45 5.26
N GLY A 275 19.31 28.08 4.98
CA GLY A 275 18.82 28.30 3.61
C GLY A 275 18.30 27.04 2.91
N ARG A 276 17.97 26.00 3.67
CA ARG A 276 17.52 24.66 3.23
C ARG A 276 16.04 24.41 3.52
N SER A 277 15.23 25.45 3.62
CA SER A 277 13.81 25.35 4.01
C SER A 277 12.95 24.50 3.06
N ASP A 278 13.43 24.23 1.85
CA ASP A 278 12.78 23.39 0.83
C ASP A 278 13.14 21.91 0.92
N GLU A 279 13.99 21.51 1.87
CA GLU A 279 14.39 20.13 2.07
C GLU A 279 13.38 19.30 2.87
N PHE A 280 12.64 19.95 3.76
CA PHE A 280 11.68 19.27 4.64
C PHE A 280 10.39 20.06 4.80
N VAL A 281 9.29 19.43 4.42
CA VAL A 281 7.96 20.01 4.51
C VAL A 281 7.41 19.81 5.92
N GLY A 282 7.59 18.62 6.48
CA GLY A 282 7.10 18.24 7.81
C GLY A 282 6.80 16.75 7.90
N SER A 283 6.09 16.39 8.97
CA SER A 283 5.66 15.01 9.20
C SER A 283 4.29 14.96 9.87
N LYS A 284 3.61 13.83 9.69
CA LYS A 284 2.37 13.46 10.39
C LYS A 284 2.46 12.04 10.95
N ILE A 285 1.53 11.74 11.85
CA ILE A 285 1.46 10.49 12.59
C ILE A 285 0.24 9.69 12.14
N ILE A 286 0.47 8.44 11.77
CA ILE A 286 -0.55 7.41 11.70
C ILE A 286 -0.57 6.76 13.08
N TYR A 287 -1.69 6.90 13.79
CA TYR A 287 -1.87 6.32 15.11
C TYR A 287 -2.02 4.81 14.96
N SER A 288 -1.14 4.03 15.57
CA SER A 288 -1.16 2.57 15.41
C SER A 288 -1.38 1.88 16.74
N ALA A 289 -2.40 1.00 16.81
CA ALA A 289 -2.53 0.05 17.90
C ALA A 289 -1.93 -1.30 17.49
N VAL A 290 -1.36 -2.02 18.45
CA VAL A 290 -0.72 -3.31 18.18
C VAL A 290 -1.72 -4.44 18.37
N LYS A 291 -1.81 -5.34 17.39
CA LYS A 291 -2.81 -6.42 17.36
C LYS A 291 -2.57 -7.53 18.38
N LYS A 292 -1.34 -7.69 18.87
CA LYS A 292 -0.99 -8.74 19.84
C LYS A 292 -1.81 -8.54 21.12
N ASP A 293 -2.54 -9.58 21.52
CA ASP A 293 -3.43 -9.60 22.70
C ASP A 293 -4.56 -8.53 22.69
N LEU A 294 -4.82 -7.91 21.54
CA LEU A 294 -5.80 -6.84 21.41
C LEU A 294 -7.25 -7.38 21.40
N THR A 295 -8.05 -6.93 22.36
CA THR A 295 -9.50 -7.19 22.39
C THR A 295 -10.27 -6.05 21.73
N CYS A 296 -11.55 -6.27 21.41
CA CYS A 296 -12.41 -5.18 20.91
C CYS A 296 -12.53 -4.01 21.91
N GLU A 297 -12.58 -4.30 23.21
CA GLU A 297 -12.61 -3.27 24.26
C GLU A 297 -11.27 -2.51 24.33
N GLY A 298 -10.15 -3.23 24.25
CA GLY A 298 -8.83 -2.61 24.17
C GLY A 298 -8.69 -1.70 22.94
N LEU A 299 -9.17 -2.16 21.78
CA LEU A 299 -9.19 -1.36 20.56
C LEU A 299 -10.08 -0.11 20.71
N GLU A 300 -11.25 -0.22 21.35
CA GLU A 300 -12.11 0.96 21.60
C GLU A 300 -11.39 2.03 22.42
N TRP A 301 -10.56 1.64 23.40
CA TRP A 301 -9.73 2.59 24.14
C TRP A 301 -8.76 3.34 23.23
N PHE A 302 -8.02 2.61 22.37
CA PHE A 302 -7.06 3.22 21.42
C PHE A 302 -7.75 4.10 20.37
N LEU A 303 -8.96 3.74 19.93
CA LEU A 303 -9.74 4.52 18.98
C LEU A 303 -10.24 5.84 19.59
N GLU A 304 -10.71 5.83 20.84
CA GLU A 304 -11.12 7.07 21.53
C GLU A 304 -9.91 7.95 21.88
N ASP A 305 -8.77 7.36 22.25
CA ASP A 305 -7.52 8.10 22.46
C ASP A 305 -7.04 8.77 21.16
N CYS A 306 -7.08 8.05 20.03
CA CYS A 306 -6.78 8.61 18.71
C CYS A 306 -7.72 9.77 18.35
N ILE A 307 -9.01 9.69 18.67
CA ILE A 307 -9.96 10.81 18.50
C ILE A 307 -9.57 12.00 19.35
N ALA A 308 -9.28 11.80 20.64
CA ALA A 308 -8.90 12.87 21.54
C ALA A 308 -7.64 13.60 21.05
N LEU A 309 -6.62 12.83 20.65
CA LEU A 309 -5.38 13.38 20.08
C LEU A 309 -5.62 14.06 18.73
N LYS A 310 -6.52 13.56 17.88
CA LYS A 310 -6.87 14.25 16.61
C LYS A 310 -7.56 15.58 16.87
N GLN A 311 -8.39 15.70 17.91
CA GLN A 311 -9.06 16.95 18.26
C GLN A 311 -8.05 18.00 18.76
N GLU A 312 -7.06 17.59 19.55
CA GLU A 312 -6.01 18.49 20.04
C GLU A 312 -4.94 18.80 18.99
N PHE A 313 -4.52 17.80 18.22
CA PHE A 313 -3.45 17.88 17.22
C PHE A 313 -3.95 17.52 15.80
N PRO A 314 -4.90 18.28 15.23
CA PRO A 314 -5.48 17.97 13.94
C PRO A 314 -4.46 18.01 12.78
N HIS A 315 -3.36 18.75 12.96
CA HIS A 315 -2.25 18.84 12.02
C HIS A 315 -1.29 17.64 12.07
N LEU A 316 -1.26 16.88 13.18
CA LEU A 316 -0.35 15.74 13.35
C LEU A 316 -1.00 14.41 13.04
N ILE A 317 -2.17 14.10 13.62
CA ILE A 317 -2.82 12.80 13.39
C ILE A 317 -3.44 12.76 11.98
N CYS A 318 -2.99 11.83 11.13
CA CYS A 318 -3.45 11.70 9.75
C CYS A 318 -4.12 10.38 9.40
N GLY A 319 -4.15 9.41 10.32
CA GLY A 319 -4.86 8.15 10.11
C GLY A 319 -4.73 7.20 11.29
N PHE A 320 -5.33 6.02 11.13
CA PHE A 320 -5.29 4.93 12.10
C PHE A 320 -4.86 3.61 11.44
N ASP A 321 -4.04 2.83 12.14
CA ASP A 321 -3.50 1.54 11.70
C ASP A 321 -3.60 0.46 12.79
N LEU A 322 -3.57 -0.82 12.39
CA LEU A 322 -3.37 -1.98 13.24
C LEU A 322 -2.13 -2.73 12.77
N VAL A 323 -1.17 -2.93 13.68
CA VAL A 323 0.17 -3.46 13.33
C VAL A 323 0.47 -4.79 14.04
N GLY A 324 1.44 -5.54 13.52
CA GLY A 324 1.88 -6.84 14.01
C GLY A 324 1.67 -7.96 12.99
N PRO A 325 2.25 -9.17 13.22
CA PRO A 325 2.28 -10.25 12.25
C PRO A 325 0.85 -10.66 11.84
N GLU A 326 0.51 -10.49 10.56
CA GLU A 326 -0.87 -10.62 10.10
C GLU A 326 -1.38 -12.07 10.15
N ASP A 327 -0.51 -13.04 9.82
CA ASP A 327 -0.83 -14.47 9.74
C ASP A 327 -1.34 -15.10 11.05
N PRO A 328 -0.66 -14.95 12.20
CA PRO A 328 -1.10 -15.57 13.45
C PRO A 328 -2.14 -14.75 14.23
N LEU A 329 -2.41 -13.50 13.83
CA LEU A 329 -3.24 -12.58 14.60
C LEU A 329 -4.67 -12.49 14.05
N PRO A 330 -5.66 -12.08 14.88
CA PRO A 330 -7.05 -11.97 14.45
C PRO A 330 -7.20 -11.09 13.19
N PRO A 331 -8.01 -11.50 12.20
CA PRO A 331 -8.30 -10.70 11.01
C PRO A 331 -9.12 -9.45 11.36
N LEU A 332 -9.09 -8.44 10.48
CA LEU A 332 -9.75 -7.16 10.64
C LEU A 332 -11.27 -7.30 10.83
N ILE A 333 -11.90 -8.28 10.19
CA ILE A 333 -13.34 -8.56 10.36
C ILE A 333 -13.73 -8.78 11.82
N ASN A 334 -12.83 -9.28 12.67
CA ASN A 334 -13.10 -9.47 14.10
C ASN A 334 -13.24 -8.14 14.85
N PHE A 335 -12.71 -7.04 14.31
CA PHE A 335 -12.71 -5.70 14.88
C PHE A 335 -13.70 -4.75 14.20
N ILE A 336 -14.57 -5.27 13.32
CA ILE A 336 -15.46 -4.42 12.52
C ILE A 336 -16.43 -3.57 13.36
N VAL A 337 -16.87 -4.07 14.51
CA VAL A 337 -17.79 -3.34 15.40
C VAL A 337 -17.11 -2.09 15.98
N PRO A 338 -15.94 -2.19 16.65
CA PRO A 338 -15.16 -1.01 17.03
C PRO A 338 -14.88 -0.04 15.87
N PHE A 339 -14.51 -0.54 14.69
CA PHE A 339 -14.26 0.32 13.53
C PHE A 339 -15.50 1.08 13.05
N GLN A 340 -16.67 0.43 13.01
CA GLN A 340 -17.93 1.10 12.66
C GLN A 340 -18.32 2.16 13.69
N ARG A 341 -18.08 1.90 14.99
CA ARG A 341 -18.28 2.89 16.05
C ARG A 341 -17.34 4.07 15.87
N PHE A 342 -16.07 3.84 15.60
CA PHE A 342 -15.08 4.88 15.33
C PHE A 342 -15.48 5.76 14.14
N VAL A 343 -15.88 5.18 13.01
CA VAL A 343 -16.38 5.94 11.85
C VAL A 343 -17.62 6.76 12.19
N THR A 344 -18.52 6.20 13.01
CA THR A 344 -19.71 6.92 13.47
C THR A 344 -19.34 8.09 14.39
N ARG A 345 -18.38 7.87 15.29
CA ARG A 345 -17.89 8.86 16.24
C ARG A 345 -17.20 10.02 15.53
N GLN A 346 -16.35 9.73 14.55
CA GLN A 346 -15.73 10.73 13.69
C GLN A 346 -16.76 11.64 13.02
N LYS A 347 -17.84 11.08 12.46
CA LYS A 347 -18.93 11.86 11.84
C LYS A 347 -19.65 12.78 12.82
N VAL A 348 -19.86 12.32 14.05
CA VAL A 348 -20.49 13.13 15.11
C VAL A 348 -19.60 14.30 15.52
N LEU A 349 -18.28 14.12 15.47
CA LEU A 349 -17.29 15.11 15.88
C LEU A 349 -16.73 15.96 14.71
N ASP A 350 -17.20 15.73 13.49
CA ASP A 350 -16.68 16.34 12.25
C ASP A 350 -15.16 16.15 12.08
N LEU A 351 -14.70 14.92 12.35
CA LEU A 351 -13.30 14.52 12.18
C LEU A 351 -13.14 13.63 10.95
N ASP A 352 -11.96 13.70 10.32
CA ASP A 352 -11.51 12.78 9.28
C ASP A 352 -10.22 12.09 9.77
N ILE A 353 -10.34 10.81 10.12
CA ILE A 353 -9.23 9.92 10.46
C ILE A 353 -9.36 8.67 9.57
N PRO A 354 -8.71 8.66 8.39
CA PRO A 354 -8.80 7.54 7.49
C PRO A 354 -8.11 6.30 8.09
N PHE A 355 -8.66 5.14 7.78
CA PHE A 355 -7.97 3.88 7.98
C PHE A 355 -6.83 3.75 6.96
N ILE A 356 -5.63 3.44 7.45
CA ILE A 356 -4.44 3.14 6.64
C ILE A 356 -3.85 1.84 7.22
N LEU A 357 -4.64 0.78 7.09
CA LEU A 357 -4.40 -0.49 7.77
C LEU A 357 -3.36 -1.32 7.00
N HIS A 358 -2.52 -2.05 7.73
CA HIS A 358 -1.82 -3.21 7.20
C HIS A 358 -2.83 -4.25 6.72
N ALA A 359 -2.66 -4.74 5.49
CA ALA A 359 -3.42 -5.86 4.98
C ALA A 359 -2.73 -6.57 3.82
N GLY A 360 -2.85 -7.89 3.79
CA GLY A 360 -2.29 -8.73 2.73
C GLY A 360 -0.77 -8.86 2.80
N GLU A 361 -0.14 -8.60 3.95
CA GLU A 361 1.27 -8.91 4.22
C GLU A 361 1.41 -10.41 4.56
N THR A 362 1.10 -11.26 3.59
CA THR A 362 1.04 -12.70 3.79
C THR A 362 1.33 -13.48 2.52
N LEU A 363 1.83 -14.71 2.69
CA LEU A 363 1.90 -15.72 1.65
C LEU A 363 0.56 -16.44 1.41
N GLY A 364 -0.46 -16.20 2.23
CA GLY A 364 -1.78 -16.79 2.15
C GLY A 364 -2.54 -16.45 0.86
N ASP A 365 -3.48 -17.32 0.51
CA ASP A 365 -4.48 -17.14 -0.55
C ASP A 365 -5.74 -17.89 -0.11
N GLY A 366 -6.81 -17.17 0.21
CA GLY A 366 -7.99 -17.75 0.83
C GLY A 366 -7.88 -17.96 2.35
N THR A 367 -6.89 -17.37 3.00
CA THR A 367 -6.66 -17.41 4.46
C THR A 367 -7.31 -16.21 5.15
N ALA A 368 -7.36 -16.23 6.48
CA ALA A 368 -7.89 -15.08 7.24
C ALA A 368 -7.06 -13.80 7.04
N ALA A 369 -5.74 -13.93 6.83
CA ALA A 369 -4.85 -12.78 6.68
C ALA A 369 -5.08 -12.04 5.35
N ASP A 370 -5.01 -12.71 4.19
CA ASP A 370 -5.22 -12.04 2.90
C ASP A 370 -6.65 -11.49 2.73
N MET A 371 -7.63 -12.06 3.45
CA MET A 371 -9.00 -11.53 3.47
C MET A 371 -9.11 -10.11 4.07
N ASN A 372 -8.12 -9.66 4.84
CA ASN A 372 -8.06 -8.28 5.33
C ASN A 372 -8.03 -7.26 4.18
N LEU A 373 -7.55 -7.63 2.98
CA LEU A 373 -7.61 -6.77 1.79
C LEU A 373 -9.06 -6.38 1.43
N TYR A 374 -10.02 -7.28 1.63
CA TYR A 374 -11.44 -6.99 1.36
C TYR A 374 -11.97 -6.01 2.39
N ASP A 375 -11.67 -6.24 3.67
CA ASP A 375 -12.16 -5.40 4.77
C ASP A 375 -11.61 -3.98 4.69
N THR A 376 -10.31 -3.80 4.40
CA THR A 376 -9.72 -2.47 4.24
C THR A 376 -10.38 -1.68 3.10
N ILE A 377 -10.64 -2.31 1.95
CA ILE A 377 -11.35 -1.68 0.82
C ILE A 377 -12.80 -1.34 1.18
N LEU A 378 -13.50 -2.19 1.93
CA LEU A 378 -14.87 -1.95 2.38
C LEU A 378 -14.95 -0.84 3.44
N LEU A 379 -13.91 -0.69 4.27
CA LEU A 379 -13.74 0.39 5.22
C LEU A 379 -13.42 1.74 4.54
N GLY A 380 -13.27 1.77 3.21
CA GLY A 380 -13.08 2.99 2.45
C GLY A 380 -11.66 3.55 2.54
N THR A 381 -10.66 2.69 2.73
CA THR A 381 -9.26 3.10 2.77
C THR A 381 -8.82 3.82 1.49
N LYS A 382 -7.87 4.74 1.63
CA LYS A 382 -7.14 5.39 0.52
C LYS A 382 -5.76 4.78 0.30
N ARG A 383 -5.21 4.09 1.29
CA ARG A 383 -3.90 3.43 1.26
C ARG A 383 -3.90 2.13 2.06
N ILE A 384 -3.21 1.11 1.57
CA ILE A 384 -3.12 -0.19 2.23
C ILE A 384 -1.65 -0.51 2.51
N GLY A 385 -1.32 -0.84 3.76
CA GLY A 385 0.02 -1.27 4.16
C GLY A 385 0.40 -2.59 3.50
N HIS A 386 1.58 -2.65 2.88
CA HIS A 386 2.14 -3.76 2.09
C HIS A 386 1.30 -4.20 0.88
N SER A 387 0.15 -4.87 1.11
CA SER A 387 -0.64 -5.52 0.07
C SER A 387 0.13 -6.55 -0.76
N PHE A 388 1.03 -7.31 -0.12
CA PHE A 388 1.88 -8.30 -0.81
C PHE A 388 1.05 -9.36 -1.57
N SER A 389 0.01 -9.92 -0.93
CA SER A 389 -0.86 -10.93 -1.53
C SER A 389 -1.84 -10.37 -2.56
N LEU A 390 -1.96 -9.05 -2.73
CA LEU A 390 -2.94 -8.41 -3.63
C LEU A 390 -2.86 -8.92 -5.08
N ALA A 391 -1.68 -9.33 -5.54
CA ALA A 391 -1.48 -9.90 -6.87
C ALA A 391 -2.33 -11.18 -7.13
N LYS A 392 -2.80 -11.85 -6.08
CA LYS A 392 -3.67 -13.04 -6.15
C LYS A 392 -5.16 -12.67 -6.27
N HIS A 393 -5.51 -11.41 -6.07
CA HIS A 393 -6.90 -10.93 -6.05
C HIS A 393 -7.15 -9.96 -7.22
N PRO A 394 -7.35 -10.47 -8.45
CA PRO A 394 -7.48 -9.62 -9.65
C PRO A 394 -8.61 -8.59 -9.55
N LYS A 395 -9.73 -8.94 -8.89
CA LYS A 395 -10.80 -7.97 -8.68
C LYS A 395 -10.39 -6.85 -7.73
N LEU A 396 -9.58 -7.14 -6.70
CA LEU A 396 -9.12 -6.12 -5.77
C LEU A 396 -8.05 -5.23 -6.39
N MET A 397 -7.17 -5.77 -7.23
CA MET A 397 -6.24 -4.96 -8.06
C MET A 397 -7.01 -3.98 -8.94
N GLU A 398 -8.05 -4.46 -9.65
CA GLU A 398 -8.92 -3.60 -10.47
C GLU A 398 -9.55 -2.49 -9.63
N LEU A 399 -10.09 -2.82 -8.45
CA LEU A 399 -10.67 -1.83 -7.54
C LEU A 399 -9.65 -0.82 -7.04
N CYS A 400 -8.43 -1.24 -6.70
CA CYS A 400 -7.38 -0.32 -6.25
C CYS A 400 -7.02 0.67 -7.35
N ARG A 401 -6.86 0.20 -8.59
CA ARG A 401 -6.64 1.06 -9.76
C ARG A 401 -7.82 2.00 -10.00
N GLU A 402 -9.04 1.49 -10.09
CA GLU A 402 -10.24 2.28 -10.43
C GLU A 402 -10.58 3.33 -9.37
N ARG A 403 -10.35 3.00 -8.10
CA ARG A 403 -10.64 3.88 -6.96
C ARG A 403 -9.45 4.70 -6.52
N ASN A 404 -8.30 4.57 -7.21
CA ASN A 404 -7.05 5.23 -6.86
C ASN A 404 -6.64 4.99 -5.39
N ILE A 405 -6.72 3.73 -4.95
CA ILE A 405 -6.23 3.27 -3.64
C ILE A 405 -4.78 2.84 -3.84
N ALA A 406 -3.86 3.48 -3.12
CA ALA A 406 -2.45 3.13 -3.22
C ALA A 406 -2.08 1.97 -2.29
N VAL A 407 -1.12 1.16 -2.72
CA VAL A 407 -0.45 0.20 -1.85
C VAL A 407 0.89 0.77 -1.39
N GLU A 408 1.19 0.59 -0.11
CA GLU A 408 2.45 1.02 0.51
C GLU A 408 3.43 -0.14 0.48
N MET A 409 4.22 -0.23 -0.58
CA MET A 409 5.11 -1.37 -0.80
C MET A 409 6.44 -1.20 -0.08
N CYS A 410 6.88 -2.26 0.60
CA CYS A 410 8.13 -2.30 1.38
C CYS A 410 9.00 -3.50 0.94
N PRO A 411 9.67 -3.44 -0.22
CA PRO A 411 10.25 -4.63 -0.83
C PRO A 411 11.32 -5.33 -0.01
N ILE A 412 12.17 -4.57 0.70
CA ILE A 412 13.24 -5.15 1.53
C ILE A 412 12.65 -5.84 2.76
N SER A 413 11.65 -5.22 3.40
CA SER A 413 10.88 -5.85 4.47
C SER A 413 10.27 -7.17 4.00
N ASN A 414 9.58 -7.17 2.85
CA ASN A 414 8.96 -8.37 2.30
C ASN A 414 9.96 -9.49 1.96
N GLU A 415 11.18 -9.14 1.54
CA GLU A 415 12.27 -10.10 1.29
C GLU A 415 12.81 -10.68 2.60
N ILE A 416 13.23 -9.82 3.54
CA ILE A 416 13.81 -10.24 4.81
C ILE A 416 12.80 -11.05 5.63
N LEU A 417 11.52 -10.64 5.66
CA LEU A 417 10.43 -11.34 6.34
C LEU A 417 9.93 -12.58 5.57
N ARG A 418 10.64 -12.99 4.52
CA ARG A 418 10.45 -14.24 3.76
C ARG A 418 9.10 -14.36 3.04
N LEU A 419 8.51 -13.24 2.62
CA LEU A 419 7.37 -13.24 1.70
C LEU A 419 7.82 -13.43 0.26
N THR A 420 9.06 -13.08 -0.06
CA THR A 420 9.72 -13.43 -1.33
C THR A 420 11.16 -13.86 -1.09
N GLY A 421 11.69 -14.74 -1.93
CA GLY A 421 13.10 -15.16 -1.85
C GLY A 421 14.06 -14.26 -2.62
N SER A 422 13.55 -13.32 -3.42
CA SER A 422 14.34 -12.34 -4.17
C SER A 422 13.43 -11.26 -4.75
N MET A 423 14.03 -10.15 -5.18
CA MET A 423 13.28 -9.10 -5.83
C MET A 423 12.62 -9.52 -7.15
N PRO A 424 13.29 -10.23 -8.09
CA PRO A 424 12.64 -10.68 -9.33
C PRO A 424 11.36 -11.51 -9.12
N MET A 425 11.21 -12.16 -7.97
CA MET A 425 10.03 -12.94 -7.59
C MET A 425 8.97 -12.14 -6.81
N HIS A 426 9.27 -10.89 -6.45
CA HIS A 426 8.36 -10.00 -5.74
C HIS A 426 7.10 -9.71 -6.59
N PRO A 427 5.90 -9.59 -6.01
CA PRO A 427 4.67 -9.22 -6.74
C PRO A 427 4.65 -7.76 -7.27
N LEU A 428 5.65 -6.94 -6.95
CA LEU A 428 5.64 -5.50 -7.27
C LEU A 428 5.56 -5.23 -8.79
N PRO A 429 6.31 -5.93 -9.67
CA PRO A 429 6.18 -5.77 -11.12
C PRO A 429 4.77 -6.08 -11.63
N ILE A 430 4.06 -7.05 -11.04
CA ILE A 430 2.69 -7.39 -11.42
C ILE A 430 1.78 -6.20 -11.11
N LEU A 431 1.84 -5.66 -9.89
CA LEU A 431 1.04 -4.51 -9.48
C LEU A 431 1.33 -3.26 -10.33
N MET A 432 2.62 -3.01 -10.62
CA MET A 432 3.03 -1.93 -11.53
C MET A 432 2.47 -2.11 -12.93
N ASN A 433 2.50 -3.33 -13.47
CA ASN A 433 1.94 -3.65 -14.79
C ASN A 433 0.43 -3.52 -14.87
N GLN A 434 -0.26 -3.74 -13.75
CA GLN A 434 -1.70 -3.58 -13.64
C GLN A 434 -2.14 -2.15 -13.30
N GLY A 435 -1.21 -1.19 -13.23
CA GLY A 435 -1.54 0.21 -12.97
C GLY A 435 -2.08 0.47 -11.57
N VAL A 436 -1.80 -0.41 -10.62
CA VAL A 436 -2.17 -0.22 -9.21
C VAL A 436 -1.30 0.92 -8.65
N PRO A 437 -1.86 2.00 -8.09
CA PRO A 437 -1.06 3.07 -7.51
C PRO A 437 -0.16 2.52 -6.39
N ILE A 438 1.12 2.87 -6.43
CA ILE A 438 2.12 2.36 -5.49
C ILE A 438 2.87 3.53 -4.86
N THR A 439 3.08 3.45 -3.56
CA THR A 439 4.05 4.27 -2.84
C THR A 439 5.13 3.35 -2.30
N LEU A 440 6.40 3.73 -2.49
CA LEU A 440 7.54 2.90 -2.09
C LEU A 440 8.06 3.36 -0.74
N ASN A 441 8.31 2.41 0.16
CA ASN A 441 8.56 2.68 1.56
C ASN A 441 9.63 1.74 2.15
N SER A 442 10.19 2.12 3.30
CA SER A 442 11.32 1.42 3.94
C SER A 442 10.93 0.52 5.10
N ASP A 443 9.75 0.74 5.67
CA ASP A 443 9.23 0.01 6.83
C ASP A 443 10.07 0.23 8.10
N ASP A 444 10.91 -0.74 8.46
CA ASP A 444 11.74 -0.77 9.67
C ASP A 444 13.25 -0.70 9.34
N PRO A 445 13.73 0.41 8.76
CA PRO A 445 15.05 0.46 8.17
C PRO A 445 16.21 0.26 9.15
N ALA A 446 15.99 0.55 10.44
CA ALA A 446 16.99 0.29 11.47
C ALA A 446 17.23 -1.22 11.67
N VAL A 447 16.16 -2.02 11.60
CA VAL A 447 16.21 -3.46 11.83
C VAL A 447 16.75 -4.20 10.61
N PHE A 448 16.34 -3.75 9.42
CA PHE A 448 16.68 -4.34 8.13
C PHE A 448 17.95 -3.78 7.50
N GLY A 449 18.51 -2.69 8.03
CA GLY A 449 19.74 -2.09 7.53
C GLY A 449 19.60 -1.27 6.23
N ASN A 450 18.38 -0.93 5.80
CA ASN A 450 18.05 -0.13 4.62
C ASN A 450 17.65 1.32 4.96
N MET A 451 18.44 2.03 5.78
CA MET A 451 18.21 3.45 6.14
C MET A 451 17.77 4.32 4.94
N GLY A 452 16.69 5.08 5.13
CA GLY A 452 16.07 5.89 4.07
C GLY A 452 15.25 5.04 3.09
N LEU A 453 15.04 5.54 1.87
CA LEU A 453 14.37 4.86 0.76
C LEU A 453 15.32 4.49 -0.38
N SER A 454 16.56 4.97 -0.38
CA SER A 454 17.51 4.73 -1.49
C SER A 454 17.66 3.26 -1.86
N PHE A 455 17.69 2.36 -0.87
CA PHE A 455 17.80 0.94 -1.11
C PHE A 455 16.54 0.35 -1.74
N ASP A 456 15.35 0.69 -1.24
CA ASP A 456 14.09 0.24 -1.82
C ASP A 456 13.90 0.74 -3.26
N PHE A 457 14.28 1.99 -3.54
CA PHE A 457 14.29 2.53 -4.90
C PHE A 457 15.28 1.79 -5.81
N PHE A 458 16.45 1.41 -5.29
CA PHE A 458 17.40 0.57 -6.01
C PHE A 458 16.78 -0.80 -6.35
N GLN A 459 16.05 -1.43 -5.42
CA GLN A 459 15.36 -2.70 -5.66
C GLN A 459 14.36 -2.61 -6.83
N VAL A 460 13.63 -1.49 -6.96
CA VAL A 460 12.71 -1.25 -8.09
C VAL A 460 13.44 -1.16 -9.44
N LEU A 461 14.67 -0.63 -9.46
CA LEU A 461 15.42 -0.49 -10.71
C LEU A 461 16.03 -1.79 -11.20
N ILE A 462 16.26 -2.76 -10.31
CA ILE A 462 16.86 -4.05 -10.67
C ILE A 462 15.83 -5.17 -10.82
N VAL A 463 14.59 -4.97 -10.39
CA VAL A 463 13.53 -6.00 -10.45
C VAL A 463 13.07 -6.33 -11.87
N SER A 464 13.19 -5.38 -12.82
CA SER A 464 12.67 -5.54 -14.17
C SER A 464 13.40 -4.65 -15.17
N GLU A 465 13.67 -5.17 -16.37
CA GLU A 465 14.30 -4.38 -17.43
C GLU A 465 13.41 -3.23 -17.94
N VAL A 466 12.09 -3.31 -17.73
CA VAL A 466 11.16 -2.25 -18.12
C VAL A 466 11.32 -1.03 -17.22
N THR A 467 11.66 -1.21 -15.94
CA THR A 467 11.77 -0.09 -15.00
C THR A 467 12.99 0.78 -15.32
N GLY A 468 12.90 2.06 -14.98
CA GLY A 468 13.96 3.04 -15.18
C GLY A 468 13.75 4.27 -14.32
N LEU A 469 14.47 5.34 -14.65
CA LEU A 469 14.36 6.63 -13.97
C LEU A 469 12.93 7.18 -14.00
N LEU A 470 12.23 7.04 -15.14
CA LEU A 470 10.86 7.50 -15.27
C LEU A 470 9.89 6.72 -14.37
N THR A 471 10.16 5.43 -14.14
CA THR A 471 9.40 4.61 -13.20
C THR A 471 9.55 5.11 -11.78
N VAL A 472 10.79 5.29 -11.30
CA VAL A 472 11.03 5.75 -9.93
C VAL A 472 10.55 7.20 -9.72
N LYS A 473 10.61 8.05 -10.76
CA LYS A 473 9.97 9.36 -10.77
C LYS A 473 8.45 9.25 -10.59
N ALA A 474 7.79 8.30 -11.28
CA ALA A 474 6.36 8.09 -11.14
C ALA A 474 5.99 7.65 -9.71
N LEU A 475 6.76 6.75 -9.10
CA LEU A 475 6.54 6.32 -7.71
C LEU A 475 6.76 7.45 -6.70
N ALA A 476 7.81 8.26 -6.87
CA ALA A 476 8.06 9.44 -6.04
C ALA A 476 6.95 10.50 -6.18
N ARG A 477 6.36 10.63 -7.38
CA ARG A 477 5.19 11.50 -7.61
C ARG A 477 3.94 10.91 -6.96
N ASP A 478 3.72 9.61 -7.05
CA ASP A 478 2.52 8.98 -6.49
C ASP A 478 2.56 9.00 -4.96
N SER A 479 3.73 8.91 -4.33
CA SER A 479 3.87 9.14 -2.88
C SER A 479 3.39 10.54 -2.47
N LEU A 480 3.67 11.59 -3.26
CA LEU A 480 3.07 12.91 -3.03
C LEU A 480 1.54 12.95 -3.24
N LYS A 481 1.00 12.20 -4.20
CA LYS A 481 -0.45 12.21 -4.50
C LYS A 481 -1.27 11.57 -3.38
N HIS A 482 -0.71 10.53 -2.77
CA HIS A 482 -1.44 9.67 -1.86
C HIS A 482 -1.20 10.00 -0.38
N ASN A 483 -0.35 10.99 -0.07
CA ASN A 483 -0.19 11.47 1.30
C ASN A 483 -1.46 12.17 1.85
N GLN A 484 -1.50 12.42 3.15
CA GLN A 484 -2.54 13.18 3.86
C GLN A 484 -2.06 14.60 4.22
N TYR A 485 -1.15 15.18 3.42
CA TYR A 485 -0.76 16.57 3.60
C TYR A 485 -1.96 17.47 3.28
N THR A 486 -2.26 18.40 4.18
CA THR A 486 -3.30 19.40 3.97
C THR A 486 -2.59 20.72 3.72
N ALA A 487 -2.59 21.20 2.48
CA ALA A 487 -1.99 22.47 2.14
C ALA A 487 -2.74 23.63 2.83
N HIS A 488 -2.02 24.53 3.49
CA HIS A 488 -2.59 25.80 3.91
C HIS A 488 -2.84 26.68 2.67
N PRO A 489 -3.81 27.62 2.69
CA PRO A 489 -4.00 28.56 1.57
C PRO A 489 -2.70 29.34 1.28
N GLY A 490 -2.04 29.03 0.16
CA GLY A 490 -0.71 29.57 -0.21
C GLY A 490 0.38 28.50 -0.41
N ASP A 491 0.20 27.29 0.11
CA ASP A 491 1.14 26.18 -0.01
C ASP A 491 1.01 25.48 -1.37
N THR A 492 1.66 26.02 -2.41
CA THR A 492 2.00 25.23 -3.62
C THR A 492 3.33 24.47 -3.45
N PHE A 493 3.84 24.41 -2.22
CA PHE A 493 5.24 24.15 -1.91
C PHE A 493 5.68 22.72 -2.25
N ILE A 494 4.95 21.69 -1.85
CA ILE A 494 5.38 20.29 -2.04
C ILE A 494 5.53 19.96 -3.53
N TRP A 495 4.49 20.24 -4.32
CA TRP A 495 4.46 19.92 -5.75
C TRP A 495 5.47 20.74 -6.55
N SER A 496 5.60 22.04 -6.27
CA SER A 496 6.55 22.89 -6.96
C SER A 496 8.00 22.61 -6.56
N THR A 497 8.26 22.25 -5.31
CA THR A 497 9.60 21.94 -4.79
C THR A 497 10.11 20.60 -5.31
N LEU A 498 9.29 19.53 -5.30
CA LEU A 498 9.71 18.25 -5.88
C LEU A 498 9.93 18.36 -7.39
N GLN A 499 9.01 19.00 -8.13
CA GLN A 499 9.17 19.21 -9.57
C GLN A 499 10.48 19.97 -9.85
N LYS A 500 10.76 21.05 -9.11
CA LYS A 500 12.02 21.80 -9.23
C LYS A 500 13.24 20.93 -8.92
N ARG A 501 13.20 20.16 -7.83
CA ARG A 501 14.33 19.31 -7.39
C ARG A 501 14.61 18.13 -8.31
N ILE A 502 13.57 17.47 -8.81
CA ILE A 502 13.70 16.43 -9.84
C ILE A 502 14.29 17.05 -11.11
N CYS A 503 13.75 18.19 -11.56
CA CYS A 503 14.27 18.85 -12.75
C CYS A 503 15.72 19.33 -12.56
N SER A 504 16.11 19.85 -11.39
CA SER A 504 17.47 20.32 -11.11
C SER A 504 18.46 19.17 -10.93
N SER A 505 18.08 18.08 -10.24
CA SER A 505 18.94 16.90 -10.08
C SER A 505 19.23 16.21 -11.41
N LEU A 506 18.27 16.24 -12.33
CA LEU A 506 18.42 15.72 -13.69
C LEU A 506 19.17 16.68 -14.62
N ALA A 507 19.05 17.99 -14.41
CA ALA A 507 19.76 19.02 -15.19
C ALA A 507 21.23 19.23 -14.76
N CYS A 508 21.57 19.03 -13.48
CA CYS A 508 22.93 19.25 -12.94
C CYS A 508 23.94 18.15 -13.28
N GLY A 509 23.56 17.13 -14.06
CA GLY A 509 24.48 16.09 -14.53
C GLY A 509 24.90 15.15 -13.42
N MET A 510 24.41 13.90 -13.47
CA MET A 510 25.16 12.80 -12.87
C MET A 510 26.62 12.91 -13.34
N PRO A 511 27.65 12.80 -12.48
CA PRO A 511 29.02 13.15 -12.83
C PRO A 511 29.42 12.46 -14.13
N LEU A 512 29.49 13.25 -15.20
CA LEU A 512 29.89 12.82 -16.53
C LEU A 512 31.42 12.74 -16.49
N SER A 513 31.98 11.63 -16.02
CA SER A 513 33.31 11.26 -16.47
C SER A 513 33.19 10.93 -17.96
N ARG A 514 33.62 11.86 -18.82
CA ARG A 514 33.80 11.60 -20.25
C ARG A 514 34.69 10.35 -20.37
N PRO A 515 34.32 9.32 -21.13
CA PRO A 515 35.31 8.32 -21.53
C PRO A 515 36.37 9.05 -22.37
N GLU A 516 37.62 8.96 -21.95
CA GLU A 516 38.76 9.40 -22.76
C GLU A 516 38.69 8.68 -24.10
N SER A 517 38.62 9.45 -25.19
CA SER A 517 38.67 8.93 -26.55
C SER A 517 40.07 8.37 -26.83
N PRO A 518 40.23 7.10 -27.21
CA PRO A 518 41.47 6.64 -27.80
C PRO A 518 41.66 7.34 -29.15
N ALA A 519 42.92 7.68 -29.41
CA ALA A 519 43.38 8.45 -30.55
C ALA A 519 42.84 7.96 -31.91
N SER A 520 42.60 8.94 -32.77
CA SER A 520 42.27 8.82 -34.17
C SER A 520 43.30 7.98 -34.96
N THR A 521 42.81 7.02 -35.74
CA THR A 521 43.48 6.57 -36.96
C THR A 521 42.47 6.55 -38.12
N HIS A 522 42.93 7.06 -39.25
CA HIS A 522 42.21 7.30 -40.49
C HIS A 522 41.85 6.03 -41.28
N ALA A 523 40.83 6.18 -42.14
CA ALA A 523 40.34 5.37 -43.28
C ALA A 523 38.94 4.79 -43.00
N ASP A 524 37.92 4.87 -43.85
CA ASP A 524 37.87 5.17 -45.28
C ASP A 524 36.45 5.66 -45.67
N ALA A 525 36.36 6.39 -46.77
CA ALA A 525 35.16 7.04 -47.25
C ALA A 525 34.34 6.11 -48.16
N THR A 526 33.13 5.73 -47.77
CA THR A 526 32.06 5.31 -48.71
C THR A 526 30.70 5.23 -48.00
N SER A 527 29.88 6.29 -48.10
CA SER A 527 28.40 6.22 -48.21
C SER A 527 27.74 7.61 -48.14
N ARG A 528 28.26 8.60 -48.89
CA ARG A 528 27.47 9.78 -49.26
C ARG A 528 26.59 9.43 -50.45
N LYS A 529 25.44 8.77 -50.21
CA LYS A 529 24.31 8.66 -51.16
C LYS A 529 23.03 8.09 -50.52
N THR A 530 22.58 8.66 -49.40
CA THR A 530 21.21 8.41 -48.85
C THR A 530 20.65 9.59 -48.04
N ARG A 531 21.12 10.81 -48.29
CA ARG A 531 20.49 12.05 -47.79
C ARG A 531 19.87 12.80 -48.97
N HIS A 532 18.65 12.42 -49.36
CA HIS A 532 17.70 13.25 -50.14
C HIS A 532 16.35 12.53 -50.40
N ARG A 533 15.78 11.86 -49.39
CA ARG A 533 14.45 11.24 -49.56
C ARG A 533 13.56 11.14 -48.31
N VAL A 534 13.80 11.97 -47.28
CA VAL A 534 12.98 11.97 -46.04
C VAL A 534 12.31 13.33 -45.74
N ASP A 535 12.59 14.39 -46.50
CA ASP A 535 12.01 15.73 -46.25
C ASP A 535 10.70 16.08 -47.01
N TYR A 536 10.09 15.10 -47.70
CA TYR A 536 8.84 15.32 -48.45
C TYR A 536 7.59 14.77 -47.74
N TYR A 537 7.72 13.85 -46.78
CA TYR A 537 6.58 13.25 -46.06
C TYR A 537 6.16 13.99 -44.78
N ALA A 538 6.99 14.91 -44.27
CA ALA A 538 6.70 15.67 -43.05
C ALA A 538 5.81 16.92 -43.29
N ARG A 539 5.58 17.33 -44.55
CA ARG A 539 4.82 18.57 -44.86
C ARG A 539 3.35 18.34 -45.22
N THR A 540 2.92 17.11 -45.45
CA THR A 540 1.51 16.77 -45.76
C THR A 540 0.67 16.39 -44.54
N HIS A 541 1.28 16.05 -43.39
CA HIS A 541 0.54 15.70 -42.16
C HIS A 541 0.06 16.91 -41.34
N ASN A 542 0.63 18.11 -41.53
CA ASN A 542 0.19 19.31 -40.82
C ASN A 542 -1.04 20.01 -41.45
N ALA A 543 -1.50 19.60 -42.63
CA ALA A 543 -2.71 20.17 -43.25
C ALA A 543 -4.01 19.47 -42.81
N ILE A 544 -3.93 18.22 -42.34
CA ILE A 544 -5.11 17.40 -41.96
C ILE A 544 -5.55 17.68 -40.51
N SER A 545 -4.62 18.07 -39.64
CA SER A 545 -4.87 18.44 -38.25
C SER A 545 -5.56 19.81 -38.10
N LEU A 546 -5.31 20.74 -39.03
CA LEU A 546 -5.98 22.05 -39.07
C LEU A 546 -7.41 21.98 -39.62
N TRP A 547 -7.74 20.97 -40.43
CA TRP A 547 -9.08 20.77 -40.98
C TRP A 547 -10.06 20.17 -39.93
N HIS A 548 -9.58 19.24 -39.09
CA HIS A 548 -10.40 18.61 -38.03
C HIS A 548 -10.85 19.58 -36.93
N ALA A 549 -10.09 20.66 -36.67
CA ALA A 549 -10.43 21.63 -35.63
C ALA A 549 -11.61 22.54 -36.02
N HIS A 550 -11.82 22.79 -37.31
CA HIS A 550 -12.87 23.68 -37.82
C HIS A 550 -14.27 23.00 -37.79
N ASP A 551 -14.36 21.71 -38.14
CA ASP A 551 -15.63 20.98 -38.15
C ASP A 551 -16.16 20.64 -36.74
N LEU A 552 -15.27 20.46 -35.76
CA LEU A 552 -15.63 20.27 -34.36
C LEU A 552 -16.21 21.55 -33.71
N ALA A 553 -15.83 22.73 -34.20
CA ALA A 553 -16.36 24.00 -33.74
C ALA A 553 -17.79 24.24 -34.27
N LEU A 554 -18.06 23.88 -35.53
CA LEU A 554 -19.39 23.96 -36.15
C LEU A 554 -20.39 22.95 -35.53
N ALA A 555 -19.94 21.72 -35.23
CA ALA A 555 -20.78 20.71 -34.57
C ALA A 555 -21.19 21.08 -33.12
N ARG A 556 -20.38 21.91 -32.43
CA ARG A 556 -20.71 22.41 -31.08
C ARG A 556 -21.75 23.53 -31.10
N ALA A 557 -21.75 24.39 -32.11
CA ALA A 557 -22.65 25.54 -32.19
C ALA A 557 -24.13 25.16 -32.41
N GLU A 558 -24.42 24.08 -33.16
CA GLU A 558 -25.80 23.68 -33.49
C GLU A 558 -26.42 22.65 -32.52
N CYS A 559 -25.60 21.82 -31.85
CA CYS A 559 -26.10 20.70 -31.04
C CYS A 559 -26.35 21.04 -29.56
N LEU A 560 -25.60 21.97 -28.97
CA LEU A 560 -25.68 22.29 -27.54
C LEU A 560 -27.03 22.90 -27.09
N PRO A 561 -27.70 23.78 -27.86
CA PRO A 561 -29.01 24.33 -27.46
C PRO A 561 -30.12 23.27 -27.42
N LYS A 562 -30.08 22.27 -28.33
CA LYS A 562 -31.09 21.19 -28.42
C LYS A 562 -30.92 20.14 -27.32
N ILE A 563 -29.69 19.92 -26.85
CA ILE A 563 -29.39 19.02 -25.70
C ILE A 563 -29.80 19.67 -24.37
N ALA A 564 -29.71 20.99 -24.25
CA ALA A 564 -30.12 21.73 -23.05
C ALA A 564 -31.64 21.64 -22.80
N VAL A 565 -32.47 21.75 -23.84
CA VAL A 565 -33.95 21.61 -23.74
C VAL A 565 -34.36 20.19 -23.34
N LEU A 566 -33.64 19.15 -23.79
CA LEU A 566 -33.91 17.76 -23.43
C LEU A 566 -33.45 17.40 -22.00
N ARG A 567 -32.39 18.05 -21.48
CA ARG A 567 -31.93 17.86 -20.10
C ARG A 567 -32.86 18.47 -19.05
N ALA A 568 -33.68 19.47 -19.42
CA ALA A 568 -34.64 20.08 -18.49
C ALA A 568 -35.85 19.18 -18.15
N SER A 569 -36.17 18.19 -18.98
CA SER A 569 -37.37 17.33 -18.84
C SER A 569 -37.14 16.00 -18.12
N VAL A 570 -35.88 15.60 -17.90
CA VAL A 570 -35.45 14.32 -17.29
C VAL A 570 -35.42 14.33 -15.74
N PRO A 571 -35.09 15.44 -15.04
CA PRO A 571 -35.02 15.46 -13.57
C PRO A 571 -36.32 15.06 -12.85
N PRO A 572 -37.53 15.45 -13.30
CA PRO A 572 -38.77 15.08 -12.61
C PRO A 572 -39.04 13.56 -12.60
N LEU A 573 -38.71 12.86 -13.69
CA LEU A 573 -38.97 11.41 -13.82
C LEU A 573 -37.95 10.56 -13.06
N ARG A 574 -36.67 10.97 -13.05
CA ARG A 574 -35.61 10.29 -12.30
C ARG A 574 -35.82 10.41 -10.79
N THR A 575 -36.26 11.57 -10.33
CA THR A 575 -36.55 11.83 -8.91
C THR A 575 -37.76 11.01 -8.45
N ARG A 576 -38.83 10.92 -9.27
CA ARG A 576 -40.00 10.09 -8.96
C ARG A 576 -39.69 8.59 -8.91
N TYR A 577 -38.80 8.11 -9.77
CA TYR A 577 -38.35 6.71 -9.75
C TYR A 577 -37.58 6.37 -8.47
N PHE A 578 -36.66 7.23 -8.04
CA PHE A 578 -35.87 6.97 -6.83
C PHE A 578 -36.71 7.09 -5.55
N ALA A 579 -37.62 8.06 -5.48
CA ALA A 579 -38.55 8.17 -4.34
C ALA A 579 -39.40 6.89 -4.16
N ILE A 580 -39.97 6.36 -5.24
CA ILE A 580 -40.78 5.13 -5.20
C ILE A 580 -39.91 3.91 -4.87
N ARG A 581 -38.68 3.84 -5.39
CA ARG A 581 -37.74 2.75 -5.08
C ARG A 581 -37.37 2.72 -3.60
N ASP A 582 -37.13 3.89 -3.01
CA ASP A 582 -36.70 3.99 -1.64
C ASP A 582 -37.88 3.73 -0.68
N GLU A 583 -39.08 4.20 -1.00
CA GLU A 583 -40.33 3.85 -0.30
C GLU A 583 -40.61 2.33 -0.32
N LEU A 584 -40.39 1.66 -1.46
CA LEU A 584 -40.52 0.21 -1.60
C LEU A 584 -39.46 -0.57 -0.80
N ARG A 585 -38.24 -0.03 -0.70
CA ARG A 585 -37.16 -0.66 0.10
C ARG A 585 -37.47 -0.57 1.59
N ASP A 586 -38.07 0.53 2.03
CA ASP A 586 -38.40 0.73 3.44
C ASP A 586 -39.62 -0.11 3.85
N GLN A 587 -40.65 -0.21 3.01
CA GLN A 587 -41.77 -1.14 3.24
C GLN A 587 -41.29 -2.60 3.29
N TYR A 588 -40.35 -3.00 2.43
CA TYR A 588 -39.76 -4.34 2.45
C TYR A 588 -39.02 -4.64 3.77
N ARG A 589 -38.24 -3.67 4.28
CA ARG A 589 -37.54 -3.81 5.57
C ARG A 589 -38.50 -3.91 6.75
N LEU A 590 -39.59 -3.14 6.72
CA LEU A 590 -40.60 -3.15 7.78
C LEU A 590 -41.36 -4.48 7.84
N GLU A 591 -41.73 -5.04 6.69
CA GLU A 591 -42.34 -6.37 6.58
C GLU A 591 -41.38 -7.48 7.03
N LEU A 592 -40.09 -7.39 6.66
CA LEU A 592 -39.06 -8.34 7.10
C LEU A 592 -38.86 -8.31 8.62
N GLY A 593 -38.85 -7.11 9.20
CA GLY A 593 -38.73 -6.91 10.65
C GLY A 593 -39.95 -7.45 11.40
N ARG A 594 -41.17 -7.24 10.89
CA ARG A 594 -42.40 -7.81 11.47
C ARG A 594 -42.41 -9.34 11.40
N ALA A 595 -41.93 -9.93 10.29
CA ALA A 595 -41.80 -11.37 10.15
C ALA A 595 -40.75 -11.96 11.11
N GLN A 596 -39.60 -11.31 11.29
CA GLN A 596 -38.57 -11.73 12.26
C GLN A 596 -39.03 -11.59 13.71
N THR A 597 -39.77 -10.53 14.04
CA THR A 597 -40.28 -10.30 15.41
C THR A 597 -41.34 -11.34 15.78
N LYS A 598 -42.22 -11.72 14.82
CA LYS A 598 -43.19 -12.80 15.00
C LYS A 598 -42.52 -14.17 15.15
N TYR A 599 -41.45 -14.43 14.38
CA TYR A 599 -40.65 -15.66 14.46
C TYR A 599 -39.92 -15.81 15.80
N LEU A 600 -39.35 -14.73 16.33
CA LEU A 600 -38.66 -14.73 17.62
C LEU A 600 -39.65 -14.82 18.79
N GLY A 601 -40.82 -14.18 18.69
CA GLY A 601 -41.86 -14.21 19.74
C GLY A 601 -42.50 -15.59 19.94
N ASP A 602 -42.82 -16.31 18.86
CA ASP A 602 -43.58 -17.57 18.95
C ASP A 602 -42.71 -18.80 19.25
N HIS A 603 -41.38 -18.71 19.13
CA HIS A 603 -40.48 -19.87 19.20
C HIS A 603 -39.34 -19.79 20.22
N TYR A 604 -39.12 -18.65 20.88
CA TYR A 604 -38.16 -18.58 21.99
C TYR A 604 -38.59 -19.47 23.18
N PHE A 605 -39.89 -19.53 23.48
CA PHE A 605 -40.38 -20.33 24.62
C PHE A 605 -40.24 -21.85 24.43
N LYS A 606 -40.40 -22.38 23.21
CA LYS A 606 -40.39 -23.83 22.98
C LYS A 606 -38.98 -24.44 22.92
N VAL A 607 -37.98 -23.65 22.52
CA VAL A 607 -36.58 -24.10 22.47
C VAL A 607 -35.91 -23.93 23.83
N PHE A 608 -36.29 -22.90 24.60
CA PHE A 608 -35.76 -22.67 25.94
C PHE A 608 -36.21 -23.75 26.94
N ASP A 609 -37.48 -24.17 26.91
CA ASP A 609 -37.99 -25.25 27.77
C ASP A 609 -37.34 -26.62 27.46
N ALA A 610 -37.05 -26.91 26.20
CA ALA A 610 -36.40 -28.17 25.80
C ALA A 610 -34.92 -28.24 26.25
N LEU A 611 -34.21 -27.10 26.23
CA LEU A 611 -32.82 -27.01 26.70
C LEU A 611 -32.71 -27.00 28.23
N HIS A 612 -33.67 -26.40 28.94
CA HIS A 612 -33.69 -26.39 30.40
C HIS A 612 -33.99 -27.78 31.00
N PHE A 613 -34.82 -28.59 30.34
CA PHE A 613 -35.12 -29.95 30.79
C PHE A 613 -33.90 -30.90 30.66
N MET A 614 -32.96 -30.59 29.77
CA MET A 614 -31.77 -31.41 29.50
C MET A 614 -30.56 -31.11 30.41
N GLN A 615 -30.53 -29.98 31.11
CA GLN A 615 -29.40 -29.57 31.98
C GLN A 615 -29.48 -30.08 33.44
N MET A 616 -30.54 -30.81 33.82
CA MET A 616 -30.84 -31.14 35.23
C MET A 616 -30.37 -32.52 35.72
N ARG A 617 -29.42 -33.21 35.05
CA ARG A 617 -28.81 -34.43 35.61
C ARG A 617 -27.29 -34.48 35.40
N PRO A 618 -26.47 -34.50 36.46
CA PRO A 618 -25.04 -34.71 36.33
C PRO A 618 -24.72 -36.21 36.13
N PRO A 619 -23.68 -36.58 35.35
CA PRO A 619 -23.26 -37.97 35.22
C PRO A 619 -22.30 -38.38 36.37
N PRO A 620 -22.33 -39.65 36.83
CA PRO A 620 -21.45 -40.17 37.88
C PRO A 620 -20.05 -40.53 37.36
N PRO A 621 -19.03 -40.72 38.24
CA PRO A 621 -17.65 -40.89 37.83
C PRO A 621 -17.33 -42.32 37.37
N TYR A 622 -16.53 -42.37 36.29
CA TYR A 622 -15.78 -43.45 35.65
C TYR A 622 -15.88 -44.89 36.22
N GLN A 623 -16.40 -45.84 35.41
CA GLN A 623 -15.76 -47.11 35.03
C GLN A 623 -16.60 -47.85 33.95
N LEU A 624 -15.91 -48.47 32.97
CA LEU A 624 -16.30 -49.56 32.05
C LEU A 624 -17.76 -49.65 31.53
N GLU A 625 -17.95 -49.39 30.22
CA GLU A 625 -18.64 -50.28 29.24
C GLU A 625 -18.95 -49.52 27.92
N VAL A 626 -18.46 -50.07 26.79
CA VAL A 626 -18.44 -49.42 25.47
C VAL A 626 -19.68 -49.74 24.61
N ARG A 627 -20.67 -50.51 25.09
CA ARG A 627 -21.85 -50.88 24.26
C ARG A 627 -23.12 -50.07 24.49
N GLY A 628 -23.29 -49.40 25.63
CA GLY A 628 -24.49 -48.56 25.91
C GLY A 628 -24.48 -47.18 25.24
N ARG A 629 -23.30 -46.56 25.08
CA ARG A 629 -23.19 -45.15 24.64
C ARG A 629 -23.43 -44.92 23.15
N MET A 630 -23.28 -45.94 22.28
CA MET A 630 -23.59 -45.78 20.85
C MET A 630 -25.10 -45.69 20.58
N HIS A 631 -25.95 -46.25 21.45
CA HIS A 631 -27.40 -46.18 21.27
C HIS A 631 -27.95 -44.78 21.62
N GLU A 632 -27.44 -44.16 22.69
CA GLU A 632 -27.82 -42.80 23.10
C GLU A 632 -27.27 -41.72 22.15
N LEU A 633 -26.05 -41.89 21.61
CA LEU A 633 -25.50 -40.97 20.60
C LEU A 633 -26.29 -41.03 19.28
N ASN A 634 -26.75 -42.22 18.88
CA ASN A 634 -27.58 -42.38 17.69
C ASN A 634 -28.98 -41.77 17.87
N LEU A 635 -29.59 -41.90 19.05
CA LEU A 635 -30.85 -41.24 19.38
C LEU A 635 -30.71 -39.71 19.42
N TRP A 636 -29.58 -39.20 19.91
CA TRP A 636 -29.26 -37.76 19.91
C TRP A 636 -29.08 -37.22 18.48
N GLN A 637 -28.34 -37.92 17.63
CA GLN A 637 -28.16 -37.53 16.23
C GLN A 637 -29.45 -37.62 15.43
N GLU A 638 -30.29 -38.64 15.63
CA GLU A 638 -31.60 -38.74 14.96
C GLU A 638 -32.56 -37.62 15.38
N GLY A 639 -32.57 -37.24 16.67
CA GLY A 639 -33.39 -36.13 17.18
C GLY A 639 -32.98 -34.78 16.57
N HIS A 640 -31.66 -34.53 16.50
CA HIS A 640 -31.11 -33.32 15.90
C HIS A 640 -31.38 -33.26 14.38
N LEU A 641 -31.27 -34.38 13.68
CA LEU A 641 -31.54 -34.45 12.25
C LEU A 641 -33.02 -34.20 11.94
N LYS A 642 -33.94 -34.77 12.74
CA LYS A 642 -35.38 -34.54 12.60
C LYS A 642 -35.76 -33.07 12.83
N ALA A 643 -35.14 -32.40 13.81
CA ALA A 643 -35.35 -30.98 14.08
C ALA A 643 -34.85 -30.08 12.92
N CYS A 644 -33.66 -30.36 12.38
CA CYS A 644 -33.11 -29.63 11.24
C CYS A 644 -33.94 -29.84 9.96
N VAL A 645 -34.45 -31.06 9.73
CA VAL A 645 -35.31 -31.37 8.58
C VAL A 645 -36.66 -30.66 8.70
N MET A 646 -37.27 -30.61 9.90
CA MET A 646 -38.49 -29.81 10.14
C MET A 646 -38.24 -28.31 9.89
N ALA A 647 -37.15 -27.75 10.41
CA ALA A 647 -36.79 -26.35 10.19
C ALA A 647 -36.59 -26.02 8.69
N TYR A 648 -35.96 -26.93 7.95
CA TYR A 648 -35.76 -26.78 6.50
C TYR A 648 -37.06 -26.85 5.71
N HIS A 649 -37.97 -27.76 6.06
CA HIS A 649 -39.28 -27.86 5.39
C HIS A 649 -40.18 -26.64 5.68
N VAL A 650 -40.12 -26.09 6.89
CA VAL A 650 -40.84 -24.87 7.27
C VAL A 650 -40.26 -23.64 6.54
N TRP A 651 -38.93 -23.49 6.50
CA TRP A 651 -38.28 -22.43 5.73
C TRP A 651 -38.62 -22.50 4.23
N LYS A 652 -38.67 -23.71 3.66
CA LYS A 652 -39.03 -23.94 2.25
C LYS A 652 -40.50 -23.59 1.95
N SER A 653 -41.39 -23.77 2.91
CA SER A 653 -42.82 -23.39 2.84
C SER A 653 -42.99 -21.86 2.86
N GLU A 654 -42.35 -21.19 3.82
CA GLU A 654 -42.34 -19.72 3.97
C GLU A 654 -41.70 -19.02 2.75
N ALA A 655 -40.61 -19.57 2.23
CA ALA A 655 -39.96 -19.08 1.02
C ALA A 655 -40.81 -19.27 -0.25
N ARG A 656 -41.77 -20.21 -0.27
CA ARG A 656 -42.78 -20.31 -1.33
C ARG A 656 -43.86 -19.23 -1.17
N HIS A 657 -44.31 -18.98 0.05
CA HIS A 657 -45.31 -17.95 0.34
C HIS A 657 -44.78 -16.54 -0.01
N CYS A 658 -43.53 -16.22 0.34
CA CYS A 658 -42.87 -14.98 -0.07
C CYS A 658 -42.73 -14.85 -1.59
N ARG A 659 -42.38 -15.94 -2.29
CA ARG A 659 -42.28 -15.94 -3.76
C ARG A 659 -43.63 -15.72 -4.46
N LEU A 660 -44.72 -16.22 -3.88
CA LEU A 660 -46.08 -15.98 -4.39
C LEU A 660 -46.51 -14.52 -4.20
N LYS A 661 -46.27 -13.93 -3.02
CA LYS A 661 -46.54 -12.51 -2.74
C LYS A 661 -45.72 -11.57 -3.65
N ILE A 662 -44.45 -11.88 -3.89
CA ILE A 662 -43.62 -11.12 -4.84
C ILE A 662 -44.17 -11.23 -6.28
N ARG A 663 -44.77 -12.37 -6.64
CA ARG A 663 -45.36 -12.57 -7.97
C ARG A 663 -46.68 -11.80 -8.13
N GLU A 664 -47.46 -11.64 -7.07
CA GLU A 664 -48.67 -10.80 -7.05
C GLU A 664 -48.33 -9.31 -7.08
N LEU A 665 -47.37 -8.86 -6.27
CA LEU A 665 -46.82 -7.51 -6.30
C LEU A 665 -46.30 -7.14 -7.70
N ARG A 666 -45.62 -8.07 -8.38
CA ARG A 666 -45.16 -7.86 -9.76
C ARG A 666 -46.31 -7.74 -10.77
N LYS A 667 -47.44 -8.44 -10.55
CA LYS A 667 -48.64 -8.31 -11.40
C LYS A 667 -49.36 -6.99 -11.16
N GLU A 668 -49.44 -6.55 -9.91
CA GLU A 668 -50.02 -5.24 -9.53
C GLU A 668 -49.20 -4.08 -10.09
N ILE A 669 -47.86 -4.21 -10.08
CA ILE A 669 -46.92 -3.27 -10.71
C ILE A 669 -47.06 -3.26 -12.23
N ALA A 670 -47.24 -4.43 -12.87
CA ALA A 670 -47.46 -4.51 -14.32
C ALA A 670 -48.81 -3.88 -14.75
N GLY A 671 -49.83 -3.93 -13.89
CA GLY A 671 -51.12 -3.26 -14.11
C GLY A 671 -51.07 -1.74 -13.95
N ARG A 672 -50.09 -1.20 -13.21
CA ARG A 672 -49.88 0.24 -12.99
C ARG A 672 -48.90 0.90 -13.97
N PHE A 673 -48.32 0.15 -14.92
CA PHE A 673 -47.38 0.67 -15.93
C PHE A 673 -47.94 0.47 -17.35
N LEU A 674 -48.27 1.57 -18.04
CA LEU A 674 -48.55 1.55 -19.48
C LEU A 674 -47.24 1.28 -20.25
N TRP A 675 -47.16 0.11 -20.88
CA TRP A 675 -46.07 -0.38 -21.72
C TRP A 675 -45.57 0.60 -22.81
N ARG A 676 -46.32 1.67 -23.11
CA ARG A 676 -45.97 2.73 -24.07
C ARG A 676 -44.76 3.57 -23.64
N ASP A 677 -44.59 3.87 -22.35
CA ASP A 677 -43.56 4.83 -21.92
C ASP A 677 -42.17 4.20 -21.83
N PHE A 678 -42.10 2.93 -21.45
CA PHE A 678 -40.85 2.17 -21.46
C PHE A 678 -40.36 1.89 -22.90
N ALA A 679 -41.30 1.60 -23.82
CA ALA A 679 -40.99 1.46 -25.24
C ALA A 679 -40.49 2.77 -25.85
N ARG A 680 -41.10 3.91 -25.50
CA ARG A 680 -40.67 5.26 -25.95
C ARG A 680 -39.25 5.61 -25.47
N MET A 681 -38.93 5.31 -24.21
CA MET A 681 -37.59 5.57 -23.65
C MET A 681 -36.50 4.71 -24.30
N ARG A 682 -36.83 3.45 -24.67
CA ARG A 682 -35.92 2.58 -25.42
C ARG A 682 -35.78 3.03 -26.87
N TRP A 683 -36.86 3.47 -27.50
CA TRP A 683 -36.86 3.99 -28.88
C TRP A 683 -36.06 5.29 -29.01
N GLU A 684 -36.18 6.23 -28.07
CA GLU A 684 -35.39 7.47 -28.08
C GLU A 684 -33.89 7.22 -27.92
N ARG A 685 -33.51 6.23 -27.09
CA ARG A 685 -32.12 5.83 -26.90
C ARG A 685 -31.52 5.16 -28.15
N VAL A 686 -32.32 4.42 -28.91
CA VAL A 686 -31.93 3.84 -30.21
C VAL A 686 -31.85 4.93 -31.29
N ARG A 687 -32.81 5.87 -31.32
CA ARG A 687 -32.82 7.01 -32.24
C ARG A 687 -31.61 7.93 -32.05
N MET A 688 -31.16 8.16 -30.81
CA MET A 688 -29.94 8.91 -30.51
C MET A 688 -28.67 8.23 -31.04
N LYS A 689 -28.58 6.90 -30.94
CA LYS A 689 -27.46 6.14 -31.51
C LYS A 689 -27.49 6.13 -33.03
N TRP A 690 -28.68 6.02 -33.64
CA TRP A 690 -28.83 6.06 -35.10
C TRP A 690 -28.55 7.43 -35.69
N ALA A 691 -28.95 8.53 -35.04
CA ALA A 691 -28.65 9.89 -35.50
C ALA A 691 -27.14 10.18 -35.48
N ALA A 692 -26.41 9.69 -34.48
CA ALA A 692 -24.95 9.81 -34.40
C ALA A 692 -24.24 9.01 -35.52
N VAL A 693 -24.76 7.83 -35.86
CA VAL A 693 -24.22 6.99 -36.95
C VAL A 693 -24.55 7.55 -38.34
N CYS A 694 -25.74 8.15 -38.53
CA CYS A 694 -26.11 8.80 -39.78
C CYS A 694 -25.31 10.09 -40.04
N ALA A 695 -25.04 10.89 -39.00
CA ALA A 695 -24.17 12.07 -39.11
C ALA A 695 -22.73 11.67 -39.50
N PHE A 696 -22.23 10.56 -38.95
CA PHE A 696 -20.91 10.01 -39.29
C PHE A 696 -20.84 9.47 -40.73
N LYS A 697 -21.93 8.84 -41.24
CA LYS A 697 -22.00 8.34 -42.62
C LYS A 697 -22.24 9.42 -43.68
N GLN A 698 -22.90 10.53 -43.35
CA GLN A 698 -23.10 11.64 -44.30
C GLN A 698 -21.83 12.47 -44.50
N GLY A 699 -20.97 12.60 -43.48
CA GLY A 699 -19.65 13.24 -43.61
C GLY A 699 -18.67 12.49 -44.54
N ILE A 700 -18.88 11.19 -44.75
CA ILE A 700 -18.03 10.35 -45.63
C ILE A 700 -18.50 10.39 -47.11
N ARG A 701 -19.73 10.86 -47.41
CA ARG A 701 -20.29 10.89 -48.78
C ARG A 701 -20.07 12.21 -49.54
N GLY A 702 -19.23 13.12 -49.02
CA GLY A 702 -18.92 14.41 -49.65
C GLY A 702 -17.73 14.39 -50.64
N CYS A 703 -17.19 13.23 -51.02
CA CYS A 703 -16.12 13.15 -52.02
C CYS A 703 -16.69 12.97 -53.43
N ASP A 704 -16.45 13.94 -54.28
CA ASP A 704 -16.79 14.03 -55.71
C ASP A 704 -16.17 12.86 -56.54
N PRO A 705 -16.97 12.07 -57.28
CA PRO A 705 -16.47 11.13 -58.28
C PRO A 705 -16.51 11.75 -59.68
N SER A 706 -15.48 12.53 -60.03
CA SER A 706 -15.25 12.98 -61.40
C SER A 706 -13.78 12.87 -61.80
N ARG A 707 -13.29 11.64 -62.02
CA ARG A 707 -12.20 11.27 -62.97
C ARG A 707 -11.82 9.79 -62.81
N ALA A 708 -12.17 8.98 -63.81
CA ALA A 708 -11.33 7.96 -64.46
C ALA A 708 -12.21 6.83 -65.04
N CYS A 709 -11.97 6.54 -66.31
CA CYS A 709 -12.72 5.64 -67.17
C CYS A 709 -12.54 4.15 -66.84
N GLY A 710 -13.61 3.38 -67.09
CA GLY A 710 -13.56 2.15 -67.89
C GLY A 710 -13.27 0.81 -67.19
N GLY A 711 -14.20 -0.13 -67.34
CA GLY A 711 -13.90 -1.58 -67.35
C GLY A 711 -14.75 -2.40 -66.39
N GLY A 712 -15.72 -3.13 -66.93
CA GLY A 712 -16.64 -3.97 -66.15
C GLY A 712 -16.03 -5.30 -65.69
N ALA A 713 -16.67 -5.92 -64.68
CA ALA A 713 -17.19 -7.29 -64.75
C ALA A 713 -17.77 -7.75 -63.38
N SER A 714 -19.06 -8.06 -63.44
CA SER A 714 -19.88 -9.03 -62.66
C SER A 714 -19.25 -9.94 -61.60
N GLY A 715 -19.97 -10.14 -60.47
CA GLY A 715 -19.82 -11.34 -59.62
C GLY A 715 -20.51 -11.34 -58.25
N SER A 716 -21.79 -11.71 -58.22
CA SER A 716 -22.54 -12.50 -57.20
C SER A 716 -22.36 -12.34 -55.66
N ILE A 717 -23.43 -11.85 -55.02
CA ILE A 717 -24.27 -12.42 -53.94
C ILE A 717 -23.67 -13.45 -52.94
N SER A 718 -23.74 -13.16 -51.63
CA SER A 718 -24.36 -14.03 -50.58
C SER A 718 -24.57 -13.30 -49.23
N VAL A 719 -25.49 -13.82 -48.39
CA VAL A 719 -26.24 -13.14 -47.30
C VAL A 719 -25.93 -13.71 -45.90
N ARG A 720 -25.96 -12.86 -44.85
CA ARG A 720 -26.46 -13.02 -43.43
C ARG A 720 -25.67 -12.05 -42.53
N VAL A 721 -26.21 -11.26 -41.59
CA VAL A 721 -27.42 -11.32 -40.72
C VAL A 721 -28.17 -9.99 -40.77
#